data_AF-A0A1W9L8K8-F1
#
_entry.id   AF-A0A1W9L8K8-F1
#
_cell.length_a   1.000
_cell.length_b   1.000
_cell.length_c   1.000
_cell.angle_alpha   90.00
_cell.angle_beta   90.00
_cell.angle_gamma   90.00
#
_symmetry.space_group_name_H-M   'P 1'
#
loop_
_entity.id
_entity.type
_entity.pdbx_description
1 polymer ?
#
loop_
_entity_poly.entity_id
_entity_poly.type
_entity_poly.pdbx_seq_one_letter_code
_entity_poly.pdbx_strand_id
1 'polypeptide(L)'
;MDINLQLQQHEAIRWVSDMLPKSYDDSNVFENLSRVNGNSFKFPVDGQPITVTFTNETVSVVIPDFLPKQFPADDSLHESLDSVIEHYTAFAIDRANSFFHSIPISAQSHKYVNDKQSYLADGVKVDNGLMVIPIYQSFDDWRSGHLTSYQYINNVGVKIFPKSVTSRADYYDNGGAPRVHVSGPVGGGFFPLEFTEHPFTIFITEGYVTGTSVCEATGCPVAVAFNAGNLLPVAKKVRAEYPMAKIIIAADRDPTGQLKAAVVTDHVHNSISIPPVFGAAWCDDETLTDFNDLKVAEGLDAVRRQLLPAVVSVNYTVDAGVYCGERKYLSKFHIDEFQKTRIVLTAPMGSGKTYSIMNSNIKELVLDKGKYLAIVVPRVSLVDYYASLLQKIGLPAKHYNDGITEKDRVVVICVNSFAQLPSSWSVADTILVVDESESAYDQLMMMRTPAGRSLQDAYLRLASFIAGAHCVINCDANTSSLTLDIMSRNSGHLPLNLVDFEYQAYRGQYMIELPSEAAAFNKILSVLQKGGRVLCATSSKKVCLRVRELGSLAGLSEKKMMVVYRENKNNPEQQSFLKDVNGEMGNYDLVAYSPVISGGLSFEDNDKFKPFDLVIGIFKSRQHSSLPNDWVQQLARHRRPTNMWVFLDTPTMWCPLRSDIISSMSINTGELPNLVTEKLAAELAQERNWPVGNTMAAAINHVMVKNNSFLGDKVGVMMSGDIARSTAREVFTRLVTKMGFIFIKDELTNKIDGKELLAEVKGVAEERRVEGIVNAEPVSKAEAVKIMQSYDATESEICSALRRNLQDFYDIENVTPGLVALDDDGELRRKVRKALIATADNSELALKEARSIALLVDGELDALTVRSAGLQNSVFGKVLEYAGYVVTEERTFEWSGVVDVAGFVKYVGTNKKKVGGVSTVREDYKSNPIQLMNNILGKMGLQLACVSSKQKGVKVRKYIANNQQLAILNKIILQQIAKNVNMSD
;
A
#
# COMPACT_ATOMS: atom_id res chain seq x y z
N MET A 1 31.13 -61.28 29.62
CA MET A 1 31.78 -61.39 28.31
C MET A 1 31.81 -60.02 27.71
N ASP A 2 33.00 -59.41 27.61
CA ASP A 2 33.09 -58.14 26.90
C ASP A 2 32.90 -58.38 25.40
N ILE A 3 32.03 -57.59 24.75
CA ILE A 3 31.79 -57.69 23.31
C ILE A 3 32.91 -56.96 22.60
N ASN A 4 33.59 -57.64 21.68
CA ASN A 4 34.64 -57.05 20.86
C ASN A 4 34.12 -56.84 19.43
N LEU A 5 33.86 -55.60 19.06
CA LEU A 5 33.39 -55.23 17.72
C LEU A 5 34.57 -54.78 16.86
N GLN A 6 34.71 -55.34 15.67
CA GLN A 6 35.62 -54.83 14.65
C GLN A 6 34.85 -54.04 13.60
N LEU A 7 35.15 -52.75 13.50
CA LEU A 7 34.49 -51.82 12.59
C LEU A 7 35.49 -51.24 11.59
N GLN A 8 34.98 -50.86 10.40
CA GLN A 8 35.74 -50.04 9.45
C GLN A 8 35.99 -48.65 10.07
N GLN A 9 37.18 -48.07 9.83
CA GLN A 9 37.65 -46.86 10.54
C GLN A 9 36.66 -45.68 10.49
N HIS A 10 36.01 -45.46 9.35
CA HIS A 10 35.06 -44.36 9.16
C HIS A 10 33.73 -44.58 9.91
N GLU A 11 33.26 -45.82 10.02
CA GLU A 11 32.05 -46.18 10.77
C GLU A 11 32.30 -46.12 12.29
N ALA A 12 33.49 -46.55 12.73
CA ALA A 12 33.90 -46.47 14.12
C ALA A 12 34.00 -45.02 14.62
N ILE A 13 34.57 -44.11 13.81
CA ILE A 13 34.69 -42.69 14.16
C ILE A 13 33.31 -42.05 14.32
N ARG A 14 32.39 -42.33 13.39
CA ARG A 14 31.02 -41.78 13.44
C ARG A 14 30.27 -42.30 14.67
N TRP A 15 30.34 -43.61 14.91
CA TRP A 15 29.64 -44.26 16.02
C TRP A 15 30.17 -43.84 17.41
N VAL A 16 31.49 -43.71 17.58
CA VAL A 16 32.07 -43.22 18.84
C VAL A 16 31.79 -41.73 19.06
N SER A 17 31.78 -40.92 17.99
CA SER A 17 31.43 -39.49 18.07
C SER A 17 30.00 -39.26 18.54
N ASP A 18 29.05 -40.11 18.11
CA ASP A 18 27.65 -40.00 18.50
C ASP A 18 27.39 -40.39 19.98
N MET A 19 28.32 -41.10 20.61
CA MET A 19 28.20 -41.56 22.01
C MET A 19 28.95 -40.71 23.05
N LEU A 20 29.81 -39.78 22.63
CA LEU A 20 30.59 -38.94 23.55
C LEU A 20 29.82 -37.66 23.96
N PRO A 21 29.99 -37.17 25.21
CA PRO A 21 29.38 -35.90 25.63
C PRO A 21 29.86 -34.71 24.79
N LYS A 22 28.97 -33.75 24.49
CA LYS A 22 29.23 -32.56 23.65
C LYS A 22 30.40 -31.65 24.09
N SER A 23 31.03 -31.89 25.24
CA SER A 23 32.21 -31.15 25.72
C SER A 23 33.55 -31.62 25.11
N TYR A 24 33.54 -32.71 24.35
CA TYR A 24 34.65 -33.16 23.52
C TYR A 24 34.37 -32.83 22.04
N ASP A 25 34.22 -31.54 21.74
CA ASP A 25 34.08 -31.09 20.35
C ASP A 25 35.47 -30.74 19.81
N ASP A 26 36.07 -31.63 19.03
CA ASP A 26 37.02 -31.25 18.00
C ASP A 26 37.13 -32.36 16.96
N SER A 27 36.74 -32.03 15.74
CA SER A 27 36.88 -32.86 14.53
C SER A 27 38.35 -33.25 14.27
N ASN A 28 39.30 -32.60 14.97
CA ASN A 28 40.74 -32.86 14.92
C ASN A 28 41.23 -34.01 15.81
N VAL A 29 40.50 -34.42 16.85
CA VAL A 29 41.01 -35.40 17.83
C VAL A 29 41.02 -36.81 17.23
N PHE A 30 39.94 -37.22 16.57
CA PHE A 30 39.84 -38.54 15.94
C PHE A 30 40.72 -38.67 14.69
N GLU A 31 40.88 -37.58 13.92
CA GLU A 31 41.76 -37.57 12.75
C GLU A 31 43.24 -37.72 13.16
N ASN A 32 43.64 -37.15 14.30
CA ASN A 32 44.99 -37.33 14.86
C ASN A 32 45.19 -38.70 15.53
N LEU A 33 44.17 -39.25 16.19
CA LEU A 33 44.25 -40.57 16.84
C LEU A 33 44.32 -41.72 15.84
N SER A 34 43.66 -41.59 14.69
CA SER A 34 43.72 -42.57 13.60
C SER A 34 45.12 -42.78 13.01
N ARG A 35 46.05 -41.82 13.23
CA ARG A 35 47.43 -41.86 12.74
C ARG A 35 48.39 -42.61 13.66
N VAL A 36 47.97 -42.94 14.88
CA VAL A 36 48.81 -43.62 15.87
C VAL A 36 48.37 -45.07 16.00
N ASN A 37 48.91 -45.91 15.11
CA ASN A 37 48.57 -47.31 15.03
C ASN A 37 49.04 -48.10 16.27
N GLY A 38 48.15 -48.90 16.88
CA GLY A 38 48.48 -49.84 17.96
C GLY A 38 48.23 -49.36 19.39
N ASN A 39 47.65 -48.16 19.59
CA ASN A 39 47.33 -47.66 20.93
C ASN A 39 45.84 -47.85 21.30
N SER A 40 45.59 -48.16 22.58
CA SER A 40 44.26 -48.33 23.17
C SER A 40 43.89 -47.12 24.03
N PHE A 41 42.66 -46.63 23.88
CA PHE A 41 42.12 -45.48 24.61
C PHE A 41 40.85 -45.88 25.36
N LYS A 42 40.65 -45.33 26.57
CA LYS A 42 39.46 -45.59 27.40
C LYS A 42 38.58 -44.37 27.50
N PHE A 43 37.29 -44.54 27.23
CA PHE A 43 36.30 -43.48 27.27
C PHE A 43 35.19 -43.82 28.28
N PRO A 44 34.78 -42.88 29.15
CA PRO A 44 33.63 -43.08 30.02
C PRO A 44 32.34 -42.78 29.25
N VAL A 45 31.47 -43.77 29.09
CA VAL A 45 30.11 -43.61 28.55
C VAL A 45 29.13 -44.03 29.64
N ASP A 46 28.26 -43.11 30.08
CA ASP A 46 27.32 -43.29 31.19
C ASP A 46 27.94 -43.92 32.46
N GLY A 47 29.17 -43.51 32.78
CA GLY A 47 29.89 -43.94 33.97
C GLY A 47 30.61 -45.28 33.87
N GLN A 48 30.61 -45.95 32.71
CA GLN A 48 31.34 -47.21 32.47
C GLN A 48 32.45 -47.02 31.41
N PRO A 49 33.63 -47.66 31.58
CA PRO A 49 34.75 -47.48 30.66
C PRO A 49 34.65 -48.39 29.42
N ILE A 50 34.54 -47.79 28.24
CA ILE A 50 34.68 -48.48 26.95
C ILE A 50 36.13 -48.35 26.48
N THR A 51 36.73 -49.43 25.99
CA THR A 51 38.10 -49.40 25.45
C THR A 51 38.07 -49.51 23.92
N VAL A 52 38.72 -48.56 23.24
CA VAL A 52 38.82 -48.49 21.78
C VAL A 52 40.28 -48.61 21.36
N THR A 53 40.59 -49.52 20.45
CA THR A 53 41.96 -49.74 19.95
C THR A 53 41.98 -49.56 18.44
N PHE A 54 42.86 -48.70 17.94
CA PHE A 54 42.98 -48.43 16.51
C PHE A 54 44.08 -49.30 15.88
N THR A 55 43.72 -50.02 14.82
CA THR A 55 44.69 -50.68 13.93
C THR A 55 44.69 -50.04 12.54
N ASN A 56 45.67 -50.39 11.69
CA ASN A 56 45.82 -49.82 10.34
C ASN A 56 44.59 -50.02 9.42
N GLU A 57 43.74 -51.02 9.69
CA GLU A 57 42.59 -51.35 8.82
C GLU A 57 41.26 -51.41 9.56
N THR A 58 41.25 -51.67 10.88
CA THR A 58 40.02 -51.82 11.67
C THR A 58 40.14 -51.23 13.08
N VAL A 59 38.99 -50.92 13.69
CA VAL A 59 38.92 -50.44 15.08
C VAL A 59 38.24 -51.49 15.94
N SER A 60 38.88 -51.87 17.06
CA SER A 60 38.34 -52.83 18.03
C SER A 60 37.72 -52.10 19.22
N VAL A 61 36.44 -52.35 19.50
CA VAL A 61 35.71 -51.74 20.64
C VAL A 61 35.27 -52.82 21.62
N VAL A 62 35.64 -52.65 22.89
CA VAL A 62 35.32 -53.58 23.99
C VAL A 62 34.21 -52.99 24.87
N ILE A 63 33.02 -53.62 24.88
CA ILE A 63 31.82 -53.16 25.60
C ILE A 63 31.42 -54.14 26.73
N PRO A 64 31.15 -53.67 27.97
CA PRO A 64 30.67 -54.52 29.07
C PRO A 64 29.26 -55.09 28.86
N ASP A 65 29.04 -56.30 29.39
CA ASP A 65 27.96 -57.24 29.01
C ASP A 65 26.51 -56.86 29.39
N PHE A 66 26.28 -55.72 30.07
CA PHE A 66 24.93 -55.32 30.57
C PHE A 66 24.17 -54.37 29.65
N LEU A 67 24.69 -54.10 28.44
CA LEU A 67 23.92 -53.50 27.36
C LEU A 67 23.28 -54.63 26.52
N PRO A 68 21.96 -54.78 26.42
CA PRO A 68 21.33 -55.61 25.37
C PRO A 68 21.17 -54.74 24.12
N LYS A 69 22.01 -54.83 23.09
CA LYS A 69 22.35 -55.89 22.09
C LYS A 69 21.39 -55.93 20.89
N GLN A 70 21.99 -55.60 19.74
CA GLN A 70 21.48 -55.64 18.37
C GLN A 70 21.04 -57.05 17.92
N PHE A 71 20.35 -57.10 16.76
CA PHE A 71 20.32 -58.18 15.74
C PHE A 71 21.50 -59.19 15.80
N PRO A 72 21.38 -60.49 15.39
CA PRO A 72 20.96 -60.90 14.02
C PRO A 72 20.35 -62.34 13.80
N ALA A 73 19.85 -62.55 12.57
CA ALA A 73 19.85 -63.78 11.72
C ALA A 73 19.08 -65.06 12.15
N ASP A 74 17.86 -65.22 11.61
CA ASP A 74 17.37 -66.49 11.04
C ASP A 74 16.42 -66.19 9.85
N ASP A 75 16.58 -66.90 8.73
CA ASP A 75 16.02 -66.62 7.39
C ASP A 75 14.57 -67.11 7.21
N SER A 76 13.77 -67.10 8.28
CA SER A 76 12.33 -67.34 8.17
C SER A 76 11.56 -66.56 9.24
N LEU A 77 10.71 -65.64 8.77
CA LEU A 77 9.81 -64.75 9.54
C LEU A 77 10.46 -63.51 10.20
N HIS A 78 10.93 -62.57 9.37
CA HIS A 78 11.09 -61.17 9.78
C HIS A 78 10.18 -60.27 8.94
N GLU A 79 8.91 -60.16 9.36
CA GLU A 79 8.15 -58.94 9.08
C GLU A 79 8.87 -57.78 9.78
N SER A 80 9.14 -56.68 9.06
CA SER A 80 9.78 -55.50 9.65
C SER A 80 8.89 -54.94 10.77
N LEU A 81 9.47 -54.31 11.79
CA LEU A 81 8.69 -53.69 12.86
C LEU A 81 7.64 -52.72 12.30
N ASP A 82 7.97 -52.05 11.19
CA ASP A 82 7.09 -51.18 10.43
C ASP A 82 5.94 -51.94 9.75
N SER A 83 6.19 -53.10 9.12
CA SER A 83 5.12 -53.91 8.51
C SER A 83 4.16 -54.50 9.55
N VAL A 84 4.66 -54.82 10.74
CA VAL A 84 3.84 -55.26 11.87
C VAL A 84 2.96 -54.11 12.39
N ILE A 85 3.51 -52.90 12.51
CA ILE A 85 2.74 -51.71 12.94
C ILE A 85 1.67 -51.38 11.90
N GLU A 86 2.00 -51.35 10.61
CA GLU A 86 1.04 -51.11 9.52
C GLU A 86 -0.12 -52.10 9.54
N HIS A 87 0.17 -53.40 9.76
CA HIS A 87 -0.85 -54.44 9.86
C HIS A 87 -1.83 -54.20 11.02
N TYR A 88 -1.34 -53.91 12.23
CA TYR A 88 -2.20 -53.64 13.39
C TYR A 88 -2.94 -52.30 13.29
N THR A 89 -2.35 -51.29 12.64
CA THR A 89 -3.01 -50.02 12.35
C THR A 89 -4.20 -50.22 11.41
N ALA A 90 -4.06 -51.03 10.37
CA ALA A 90 -5.17 -51.37 9.46
C ALA A 90 -6.33 -52.06 10.20
N PHE A 91 -6.05 -53.04 11.05
CA PHE A 91 -7.08 -53.69 11.88
C PHE A 91 -7.79 -52.73 12.83
N ALA A 92 -7.06 -51.79 13.44
CA ALA A 92 -7.63 -50.78 14.31
C ALA A 92 -8.54 -49.80 13.54
N ILE A 93 -8.18 -49.45 12.31
CA ILE A 93 -9.00 -48.62 11.40
C ILE A 93 -10.28 -49.36 11.01
N ASP A 94 -10.20 -50.63 10.62
CA ASP A 94 -11.38 -51.43 10.26
C ASP A 94 -12.36 -51.60 11.43
N ARG A 95 -11.83 -51.83 12.63
CA ARG A 95 -12.63 -51.89 13.86
C ARG A 95 -13.28 -50.55 14.16
N ALA A 96 -12.55 -49.44 14.03
CA ALA A 96 -13.09 -48.09 14.22
C ALA A 96 -14.21 -47.79 13.23
N ASN A 97 -14.03 -48.13 11.96
CA ASN A 97 -15.07 -48.03 10.92
C ASN A 97 -16.30 -48.87 11.27
N SER A 98 -16.10 -50.14 11.58
CA SER A 98 -17.19 -51.07 11.90
C SER A 98 -18.00 -50.59 13.12
N PHE A 99 -17.30 -50.15 14.17
CA PHE A 99 -17.93 -49.58 15.36
C PHE A 99 -18.74 -48.33 15.03
N PHE A 100 -18.14 -47.34 14.36
CA PHE A 100 -18.81 -46.09 14.05
C PHE A 100 -20.05 -46.30 13.17
N HIS A 101 -19.98 -47.20 12.19
CA HIS A 101 -21.13 -47.54 11.34
C HIS A 101 -22.21 -48.33 12.09
N SER A 102 -21.86 -49.08 13.14
CA SER A 102 -22.84 -49.78 14.00
C SER A 102 -23.66 -48.84 14.90
N ILE A 103 -23.18 -47.62 15.17
CA ILE A 103 -23.91 -46.65 15.99
C ILE A 103 -25.18 -46.21 15.24
N PRO A 104 -26.38 -46.39 15.85
CA PRO A 104 -27.64 -45.97 15.25
C PRO A 104 -27.67 -44.46 15.00
N ILE A 105 -28.33 -44.06 13.90
CA ILE A 105 -28.65 -42.65 13.65
C ILE A 105 -29.84 -42.30 14.55
N SER A 106 -29.60 -41.97 15.83
CA SER A 106 -30.70 -41.93 16.81
C SER A 106 -30.74 -40.71 17.74
N ALA A 107 -29.97 -39.65 17.52
CA ALA A 107 -30.14 -38.40 18.28
C ALA A 107 -29.85 -37.16 17.45
N GLN A 108 -30.78 -36.19 17.48
CA GLN A 108 -30.62 -34.86 16.86
C GLN A 108 -30.04 -33.80 17.83
N SER A 109 -29.67 -34.19 19.07
CA SER A 109 -29.07 -33.24 20.02
C SER A 109 -28.22 -33.93 21.08
N HIS A 110 -27.29 -33.18 21.67
CA HIS A 110 -26.39 -33.63 22.75
C HIS A 110 -26.22 -32.50 23.77
N LYS A 111 -26.17 -32.82 25.07
CA LYS A 111 -26.20 -31.81 26.15
C LYS A 111 -25.09 -30.76 26.02
N TYR A 112 -23.84 -31.20 25.78
CA TYR A 112 -22.70 -30.29 25.62
C TYR A 112 -22.88 -29.27 24.48
N VAL A 113 -23.45 -29.70 23.36
CA VAL A 113 -23.66 -28.85 22.18
C VAL A 113 -24.77 -27.84 22.45
N ASN A 114 -25.85 -28.26 23.12
CA ASN A 114 -26.93 -27.37 23.56
C ASN A 114 -26.43 -26.33 24.57
N ASP A 115 -25.64 -26.75 25.56
CA ASP A 115 -25.07 -25.86 26.58
C ASP A 115 -24.15 -24.80 25.95
N LYS A 116 -23.39 -25.18 24.91
CA LYS A 116 -22.52 -24.29 24.15
C LYS A 116 -23.23 -23.52 23.03
N GLN A 117 -24.55 -23.64 22.90
CA GLN A 117 -25.38 -22.98 21.87
C GLN A 117 -24.93 -23.28 20.42
N SER A 118 -24.57 -24.53 20.13
CA SER A 118 -24.11 -25.00 18.81
C SER A 118 -25.04 -26.10 18.26
N TYR A 119 -24.66 -26.77 17.16
CA TYR A 119 -25.44 -27.82 16.50
C TYR A 119 -24.60 -29.08 16.19
N LEU A 120 -25.29 -30.20 15.97
CA LEU A 120 -24.69 -31.44 15.47
C LEU A 120 -24.64 -31.40 13.94
N ALA A 121 -23.43 -31.43 13.38
CA ALA A 121 -23.18 -31.43 11.95
C ALA A 121 -23.41 -32.82 11.37
N ASP A 122 -23.64 -32.88 10.06
CA ASP A 122 -23.82 -34.13 9.34
C ASP A 122 -22.61 -35.05 9.53
N GLY A 123 -22.89 -36.32 9.84
CA GLY A 123 -21.86 -37.31 10.13
C GLY A 123 -21.40 -37.36 11.59
N VAL A 124 -21.89 -36.51 12.49
CA VAL A 124 -21.67 -36.68 13.94
C VAL A 124 -22.75 -37.59 14.54
N LYS A 125 -22.36 -38.53 15.40
CA LYS A 125 -23.28 -39.47 16.06
C LYS A 125 -23.31 -39.28 17.57
N VAL A 126 -24.32 -39.84 18.24
CA VAL A 126 -24.39 -39.90 19.70
C VAL A 126 -24.62 -41.34 20.11
N ASP A 127 -23.74 -41.86 20.97
CA ASP A 127 -23.83 -43.21 21.54
C ASP A 127 -23.77 -43.11 23.07
N ASN A 128 -24.78 -43.63 23.77
CA ASN A 128 -24.85 -43.66 25.24
C ASN A 128 -24.54 -42.32 25.94
N GLY A 129 -24.97 -41.19 25.35
CA GLY A 129 -24.71 -39.85 25.90
C GLY A 129 -23.29 -39.33 25.68
N LEU A 130 -22.53 -39.96 24.77
CA LEU A 130 -21.27 -39.47 24.23
C LEU A 130 -21.47 -39.04 22.78
N MET A 131 -21.07 -37.82 22.45
CA MET A 131 -20.96 -37.37 21.07
C MET A 131 -19.72 -37.99 20.42
N VAL A 132 -19.87 -38.57 19.23
CA VAL A 132 -18.82 -39.26 18.48
C VAL A 132 -18.60 -38.54 17.15
N ILE A 133 -17.43 -37.91 17.00
CA ILE A 133 -17.04 -37.15 15.81
C ILE A 133 -16.01 -37.99 15.02
N PRO A 134 -16.27 -38.36 13.76
CA PRO A 134 -15.32 -39.12 12.96
C PRO A 134 -14.09 -38.28 12.57
N ILE A 135 -12.95 -38.94 12.42
CA ILE A 135 -11.66 -38.33 12.03
C ILE A 135 -11.19 -38.99 10.74
N TYR A 136 -10.99 -38.19 9.70
CA TYR A 136 -10.53 -38.64 8.38
C TYR A 136 -9.08 -38.24 8.14
N GLN A 137 -8.30 -39.10 7.49
CA GLN A 137 -6.91 -38.82 7.14
C GLN A 137 -6.76 -38.14 5.77
N SER A 138 -7.75 -38.28 4.89
CA SER A 138 -7.78 -37.60 3.59
C SER A 138 -9.20 -37.13 3.23
N PHE A 139 -9.33 -36.28 2.21
CA PHE A 139 -10.65 -35.91 1.69
C PHE A 139 -11.33 -37.07 0.97
N ASP A 140 -10.57 -38.01 0.41
CA ASP A 140 -11.12 -39.22 -0.21
C ASP A 140 -11.72 -40.16 0.84
N ASP A 141 -11.04 -40.35 1.97
CA ASP A 141 -11.56 -41.08 3.14
C ASP A 141 -12.88 -40.50 3.63
N TRP A 142 -12.98 -39.16 3.68
CA TRP A 142 -14.21 -38.48 4.04
C TRP A 142 -15.33 -38.74 3.02
N ARG A 143 -15.04 -38.55 1.73
CA ARG A 143 -16.02 -38.75 0.64
C ARG A 143 -16.50 -40.20 0.56
N SER A 144 -15.65 -41.17 0.86
CA SER A 144 -16.00 -42.60 0.90
C SER A 144 -16.64 -43.02 2.23
N GLY A 145 -16.64 -42.17 3.25
CA GLY A 145 -17.12 -42.47 4.60
C GLY A 145 -16.18 -43.37 5.41
N HIS A 146 -14.94 -43.59 4.95
CA HIS A 146 -13.97 -44.45 5.61
C HIS A 146 -13.15 -43.65 6.64
N LEU A 147 -13.49 -43.73 7.93
CA LEU A 147 -12.79 -42.99 8.98
C LEU A 147 -11.53 -43.71 9.46
N THR A 148 -10.56 -42.95 9.98
CA THR A 148 -9.34 -43.52 10.58
C THR A 148 -9.44 -43.63 12.10
N SER A 149 -10.13 -42.67 12.72
CA SER A 149 -10.34 -42.58 14.16
C SER A 149 -11.60 -41.76 14.46
N TYR A 150 -11.88 -41.47 15.72
CA TYR A 150 -12.99 -40.63 16.16
C TYR A 150 -12.66 -39.94 17.49
N GLN A 151 -13.33 -38.83 17.79
CA GLN A 151 -13.28 -38.15 19.09
C GLN A 151 -14.60 -38.37 19.83
N TYR A 152 -14.52 -38.69 21.13
CA TYR A 152 -15.67 -38.63 22.03
C TYR A 152 -15.73 -37.29 22.76
N ILE A 153 -16.94 -36.77 22.94
CA ILE A 153 -17.20 -35.68 23.88
C ILE A 153 -18.38 -36.07 24.76
N ASN A 154 -18.19 -36.06 26.08
CA ASN A 154 -19.27 -36.37 27.02
C ASN A 154 -20.18 -35.15 27.30
N ASN A 155 -21.24 -35.36 28.08
CA ASN A 155 -22.22 -34.34 28.45
C ASN A 155 -21.66 -33.11 29.20
N VAL A 156 -20.44 -33.18 29.73
CA VAL A 156 -19.76 -32.05 30.41
C VAL A 156 -18.61 -31.45 29.58
N GLY A 157 -18.43 -31.92 28.34
CA GLY A 157 -17.43 -31.36 27.40
C GLY A 157 -16.03 -31.97 27.48
N VAL A 158 -15.84 -33.06 28.21
CA VAL A 158 -14.54 -33.77 28.26
C VAL A 158 -14.32 -34.48 26.93
N LYS A 159 -13.22 -34.14 26.26
CA LYS A 159 -12.79 -34.70 24.97
C LYS A 159 -11.89 -35.91 25.21
N ILE A 160 -12.19 -37.04 24.57
CA ILE A 160 -11.45 -38.31 24.71
C ILE A 160 -11.13 -38.85 23.32
N PHE A 161 -9.90 -39.27 23.09
CA PHE A 161 -9.47 -39.96 21.87
C PHE A 161 -9.17 -41.42 22.18
N PRO A 162 -9.54 -42.37 21.31
CA PRO A 162 -9.05 -43.74 21.36
C PRO A 162 -7.52 -43.76 21.25
N LYS A 163 -6.88 -44.77 21.83
CA LYS A 163 -5.43 -44.89 21.78
C LYS A 163 -5.00 -45.26 20.36
N SER A 164 -4.17 -44.44 19.72
CA SER A 164 -3.58 -44.78 18.43
C SER A 164 -2.57 -45.93 18.57
N VAL A 165 -2.60 -46.87 17.63
CA VAL A 165 -1.63 -47.97 17.59
C VAL A 165 -0.29 -47.42 17.08
N THR A 166 0.70 -47.35 17.97
CA THR A 166 2.09 -46.95 17.64
C THR A 166 3.09 -48.08 17.84
N SER A 167 2.64 -49.18 18.45
CA SER A 167 3.39 -50.40 18.69
C SER A 167 2.42 -51.59 18.82
N ARG A 168 2.92 -52.81 18.65
CA ARG A 168 2.14 -54.05 18.88
C ARG A 168 1.53 -54.11 20.29
N ALA A 169 2.23 -53.57 21.29
CA ALA A 169 1.75 -53.54 22.69
C ALA A 169 0.56 -52.60 22.90
N ASP A 170 0.33 -51.64 21.99
CA ASP A 170 -0.84 -50.77 22.06
C ASP A 170 -2.13 -51.50 21.68
N TYR A 171 -2.02 -52.52 20.82
CA TYR A 171 -3.17 -53.28 20.34
C TYR A 171 -3.68 -54.31 21.37
N TYR A 172 -2.82 -54.83 22.25
CA TYR A 172 -3.19 -55.83 23.25
C TYR A 172 -3.26 -55.24 24.67
N ASP A 173 -4.18 -55.74 25.50
CA ASP A 173 -4.21 -55.45 26.93
C ASP A 173 -3.14 -56.25 27.70
N ASN A 174 -3.02 -56.01 29.00
CA ASN A 174 -2.05 -56.70 29.86
C ASN A 174 -2.31 -58.21 29.99
N GLY A 175 -3.47 -58.71 29.51
CA GLY A 175 -3.83 -60.13 29.46
C GLY A 175 -3.67 -60.76 28.06
N GLY A 176 -3.19 -60.01 27.06
CA GLY A 176 -2.98 -60.48 25.69
C GLY A 176 -4.21 -60.46 24.79
N ALA A 177 -5.32 -59.85 25.22
CA ALA A 177 -6.52 -59.69 24.39
C ALA A 177 -6.50 -58.36 23.61
N PRO A 178 -7.08 -58.27 22.39
CA PRO A 178 -7.16 -57.02 21.65
C PRO A 178 -7.93 -55.95 22.43
N ARG A 179 -7.31 -54.78 22.66
CA ARG A 179 -7.95 -53.65 23.34
C ARG A 179 -9.20 -53.20 22.59
N VAL A 180 -10.25 -52.89 23.34
CA VAL A 180 -11.55 -52.47 22.78
C VAL A 180 -11.52 -51.01 22.27
N HIS A 181 -10.61 -50.17 22.77
CA HIS A 181 -10.56 -48.72 22.50
C HIS A 181 -9.25 -48.28 21.83
N VAL A 182 -8.87 -48.94 20.73
CA VAL A 182 -7.76 -48.53 19.87
C VAL A 182 -8.28 -48.13 18.49
N SER A 183 -7.60 -47.19 17.85
CA SER A 183 -7.93 -46.71 16.49
C SER A 183 -6.67 -46.48 15.67
N GLY A 184 -6.85 -46.05 14.43
CA GLY A 184 -5.77 -45.47 13.63
C GLY A 184 -5.23 -44.14 14.19
N PRO A 185 -4.27 -43.53 13.49
CA PRO A 185 -3.64 -42.28 13.90
C PRO A 185 -4.64 -41.11 13.93
N VAL A 186 -4.57 -40.30 14.99
CA VAL A 186 -5.29 -39.00 15.10
C VAL A 186 -4.50 -37.86 14.46
N GLY A 187 -3.16 -37.92 14.52
CA GLY A 187 -2.28 -36.90 13.95
C GLY A 187 -2.51 -36.74 12.45
N GLY A 188 -2.65 -35.49 12.00
CA GLY A 188 -3.02 -35.15 10.63
C GLY A 188 -4.49 -35.38 10.27
N GLY A 189 -5.29 -35.98 11.15
CA GLY A 189 -6.71 -36.21 10.89
C GLY A 189 -7.56 -34.96 11.12
N PHE A 190 -8.67 -34.82 10.41
CA PHE A 190 -9.58 -33.68 10.53
C PHE A 190 -11.05 -34.11 10.37
N PHE A 191 -11.96 -33.22 10.75
CA PHE A 191 -13.39 -33.34 10.45
C PHE A 191 -13.87 -32.15 9.60
N PRO A 192 -14.37 -32.39 8.38
CA PRO A 192 -14.86 -31.34 7.49
C PRO A 192 -16.30 -30.92 7.84
N LEU A 193 -16.55 -29.61 7.83
CA LEU A 193 -17.87 -28.98 7.95
C LEU A 193 -18.19 -28.23 6.65
N GLU A 194 -19.36 -28.52 6.06
CA GLU A 194 -19.94 -27.84 4.88
C GLU A 194 -18.98 -27.67 3.68
N PHE A 195 -18.09 -28.64 3.44
CA PHE A 195 -17.19 -28.60 2.28
C PHE A 195 -17.94 -28.70 0.95
N THR A 196 -17.54 -27.86 0.00
CA THR A 196 -18.02 -27.85 -1.38
C THR A 196 -16.91 -28.32 -2.33
N GLU A 197 -17.21 -28.53 -3.62
CA GLU A 197 -16.23 -29.03 -4.58
C GLU A 197 -15.04 -28.06 -4.77
N HIS A 198 -15.29 -26.74 -4.74
CA HIS A 198 -14.28 -25.72 -5.05
C HIS A 198 -14.35 -24.50 -4.11
N PRO A 199 -13.96 -24.64 -2.83
CA PRO A 199 -14.07 -23.58 -1.85
C PRO A 199 -12.93 -22.54 -1.99
N PHE A 200 -13.30 -21.25 -2.05
CA PHE A 200 -12.35 -20.14 -2.15
C PHE A 200 -11.67 -19.81 -0.82
N THR A 201 -12.36 -20.04 0.30
CA THR A 201 -11.86 -19.82 1.65
C THR A 201 -12.21 -21.02 2.51
N ILE A 202 -11.25 -21.53 3.26
CA ILE A 202 -11.42 -22.65 4.18
C ILE A 202 -10.92 -22.20 5.54
N PHE A 203 -11.76 -22.35 6.56
CA PHE A 203 -11.34 -22.13 7.93
C PHE A 203 -10.76 -23.40 8.54
N ILE A 204 -9.83 -23.25 9.48
CA ILE A 204 -9.34 -24.34 10.32
C ILE A 204 -9.50 -23.93 11.78
N THR A 205 -10.08 -24.82 12.58
CA THR A 205 -10.32 -24.59 14.02
C THR A 205 -9.77 -25.72 14.86
N GLU A 206 -9.47 -25.45 16.13
CA GLU A 206 -9.11 -26.50 17.08
C GLU A 206 -10.34 -27.28 17.56
N GLY A 207 -11.38 -26.56 17.99
CA GLY A 207 -12.60 -27.16 18.53
C GLY A 207 -13.67 -27.42 17.48
N TYR A 208 -14.46 -28.49 17.69
CA TYR A 208 -15.67 -28.78 16.92
C TYR A 208 -16.74 -27.67 17.08
N VAL A 209 -16.98 -27.25 18.32
CA VAL A 209 -17.96 -26.20 18.64
C VAL A 209 -17.51 -24.83 18.11
N THR A 210 -16.21 -24.53 18.17
CA THR A 210 -15.61 -23.37 17.49
C THR A 210 -15.84 -23.44 15.98
N GLY A 211 -15.60 -24.60 15.38
CA GLY A 211 -15.75 -24.81 13.94
C GLY A 211 -17.19 -24.60 13.45
N THR A 212 -18.17 -25.15 14.15
CA THR A 212 -19.60 -24.95 13.84
C THR A 212 -20.02 -23.48 13.97
N SER A 213 -19.53 -22.76 14.99
CA SER A 213 -19.80 -21.32 15.14
C SER A 213 -19.16 -20.46 14.04
N VAL A 214 -17.94 -20.80 13.61
CA VAL A 214 -17.28 -20.17 12.46
C VAL A 214 -18.03 -20.46 11.16
N CYS A 215 -18.46 -21.70 10.95
CA CYS A 215 -19.25 -22.13 9.80
C CYS A 215 -20.58 -21.36 9.72
N GLU A 216 -21.32 -21.31 10.83
CA GLU A 216 -22.62 -20.60 10.92
C GLU A 216 -22.49 -19.08 10.72
N ALA A 217 -21.39 -18.49 11.21
CA ALA A 217 -21.14 -17.06 11.02
C ALA A 217 -20.78 -16.75 9.56
N THR A 218 -19.87 -17.53 8.96
CA THR A 218 -19.21 -17.17 7.69
C THR A 218 -19.83 -17.82 6.45
N GLY A 219 -20.55 -18.93 6.61
CA GLY A 219 -21.00 -19.78 5.50
C GLY A 219 -19.85 -20.43 4.71
N CYS A 220 -18.63 -20.41 5.25
CA CYS A 220 -17.44 -20.97 4.60
C CYS A 220 -17.13 -22.37 5.16
N PRO A 221 -16.56 -23.28 4.35
CA PRO A 221 -16.13 -24.59 4.82
C PRO A 221 -15.11 -24.52 5.95
N VAL A 222 -15.19 -25.46 6.90
CA VAL A 222 -14.31 -25.50 8.07
C VAL A 222 -13.72 -26.89 8.27
N ALA A 223 -12.40 -26.99 8.40
CA ALA A 223 -11.72 -28.22 8.82
C ALA A 223 -11.39 -28.16 10.33
N VAL A 224 -12.01 -29.02 11.11
CA VAL A 224 -11.74 -29.14 12.55
C VAL A 224 -10.51 -30.00 12.77
N ALA A 225 -9.46 -29.42 13.34
CA ALA A 225 -8.17 -30.07 13.60
C ALA A 225 -8.09 -30.73 14.99
N PHE A 226 -9.09 -30.55 15.86
CA PHE A 226 -9.22 -31.14 17.19
C PHE A 226 -8.28 -30.63 18.29
N ASN A 227 -7.10 -30.10 17.95
CA ASN A 227 -6.16 -29.46 18.89
C ASN A 227 -5.12 -28.58 18.16
N ALA A 228 -4.51 -27.63 18.87
CA ALA A 228 -3.47 -26.72 18.37
C ALA A 228 -2.29 -27.44 17.67
N GLY A 229 -1.84 -28.57 18.23
CA GLY A 229 -0.72 -29.34 17.69
C GLY A 229 -0.99 -29.92 16.30
N ASN A 230 -2.26 -30.08 15.94
CA ASN A 230 -2.70 -30.67 14.68
C ASN A 230 -3.05 -29.62 13.60
N LEU A 231 -3.02 -28.32 13.93
CA LEU A 231 -3.33 -27.24 12.98
C LEU A 231 -2.43 -27.26 11.74
N LEU A 232 -1.11 -27.38 11.92
CA LEU A 232 -0.16 -27.41 10.79
C LEU A 232 -0.31 -28.65 9.90
N PRO A 233 -0.34 -29.89 10.44
CA PRO A 233 -0.61 -31.09 9.65
C PRO A 233 -1.90 -30.99 8.82
N VAL A 234 -3.00 -30.50 9.43
CA VAL A 234 -4.29 -30.35 8.74
C VAL A 234 -4.20 -29.25 7.67
N ALA A 235 -3.60 -28.11 7.98
CA ALA A 235 -3.43 -27.02 7.01
C ALA A 235 -2.62 -27.44 5.78
N LYS A 236 -1.57 -28.26 5.95
CA LYS A 236 -0.82 -28.84 4.83
C LYS A 236 -1.67 -29.74 3.95
N LYS A 237 -2.54 -30.57 4.53
CA LYS A 237 -3.47 -31.42 3.77
C LYS A 237 -4.53 -30.62 3.04
N VAL A 238 -5.13 -29.63 3.71
CA VAL A 238 -6.08 -28.70 3.10
C VAL A 238 -5.42 -27.97 1.92
N ARG A 239 -4.18 -27.51 2.06
CA ARG A 239 -3.42 -26.86 0.97
C ARG A 239 -3.13 -27.82 -0.18
N ALA A 240 -2.82 -29.09 0.10
CA ALA A 240 -2.56 -30.08 -0.94
C ALA A 240 -3.82 -30.38 -1.77
N GLU A 241 -4.98 -30.53 -1.13
CA GLU A 241 -6.27 -30.77 -1.80
C GLU A 241 -6.80 -29.51 -2.51
N TYR A 242 -6.67 -28.35 -1.88
CA TYR A 242 -7.16 -27.06 -2.38
C TYR A 242 -6.02 -26.05 -2.54
N PRO A 243 -5.18 -26.16 -3.59
CA PRO A 243 -3.98 -25.34 -3.77
C PRO A 243 -4.24 -23.83 -3.81
N MET A 244 -5.45 -23.42 -4.22
CA MET A 244 -5.81 -22.02 -4.41
C MET A 244 -6.64 -21.42 -3.27
N ALA A 245 -7.19 -22.24 -2.37
CA ALA A 245 -8.07 -21.76 -1.31
C ALA A 245 -7.32 -20.87 -0.31
N LYS A 246 -7.92 -19.78 0.14
CA LYS A 246 -7.41 -19.02 1.29
C LYS A 246 -7.65 -19.83 2.56
N ILE A 247 -6.63 -20.04 3.37
CA ILE A 247 -6.75 -20.80 4.63
C ILE A 247 -6.80 -19.81 5.80
N ILE A 248 -7.84 -19.87 6.62
CA ILE A 248 -7.99 -18.97 7.78
C ILE A 248 -8.02 -19.81 9.05
N ILE A 249 -7.01 -19.64 9.90
CA ILE A 249 -6.94 -20.30 11.20
C ILE A 249 -7.70 -19.43 12.20
N ALA A 250 -8.91 -19.84 12.57
CA ALA A 250 -9.65 -19.23 13.66
C ALA A 250 -9.12 -19.83 14.98
N ALA A 251 -8.00 -19.26 15.43
CA ALA A 251 -7.21 -19.77 16.54
C ALA A 251 -7.82 -19.35 17.88
N ASP A 252 -7.60 -20.18 18.91
CA ASP A 252 -7.97 -19.82 20.27
C ASP A 252 -7.04 -18.69 20.79
N ARG A 253 -7.58 -17.80 21.61
CA ARG A 253 -6.92 -16.67 22.27
C ARG A 253 -6.10 -17.12 23.49
N ASP A 254 -5.44 -18.27 23.41
CA ASP A 254 -4.47 -18.75 24.41
C ASP A 254 -3.04 -18.81 23.82
N PRO A 255 -1.99 -18.84 24.67
CA PRO A 255 -0.61 -18.82 24.18
C PRO A 255 -0.25 -19.99 23.26
N THR A 256 -0.86 -21.17 23.45
CA THR A 256 -0.55 -22.37 22.66
C THR A 256 -1.24 -22.29 21.30
N GLY A 257 -2.53 -21.96 21.27
CA GLY A 257 -3.31 -21.82 20.04
C GLY A 257 -2.71 -20.77 19.10
N GLN A 258 -2.40 -19.59 19.63
CA GLN A 258 -1.79 -18.50 18.84
C GLN A 258 -0.41 -18.90 18.29
N LEU A 259 0.44 -19.53 19.10
CA LEU A 259 1.78 -19.94 18.66
C LEU A 259 1.71 -21.01 17.56
N LYS A 260 0.81 -21.99 17.69
CA LYS A 260 0.64 -23.04 16.66
C LYS A 260 -0.01 -22.52 15.39
N ALA A 261 -0.92 -21.56 15.50
CA ALA A 261 -1.51 -20.90 14.35
C ALA A 261 -0.48 -20.02 13.60
N ALA A 262 0.40 -19.31 14.33
CA ALA A 262 1.53 -18.60 13.73
C ALA A 262 2.47 -19.53 12.96
N VAL A 263 2.76 -20.72 13.51
CA VAL A 263 3.53 -21.74 12.80
C VAL A 263 2.85 -22.16 11.49
N VAL A 264 1.52 -22.23 11.45
CA VAL A 264 0.79 -22.51 10.21
C VAL A 264 0.99 -21.40 9.19
N THR A 265 0.86 -20.14 9.61
CA THR A 265 1.02 -18.98 8.71
C THR A 265 2.43 -18.87 8.14
N ASP A 266 3.45 -19.31 8.88
CA ASP A 266 4.83 -19.34 8.41
C ASP A 266 5.11 -20.45 7.39
N HIS A 267 4.37 -21.57 7.45
CA HIS A 267 4.67 -22.78 6.67
C HIS A 267 3.66 -23.10 5.57
N VAL A 268 2.49 -22.44 5.57
CA VAL A 268 1.40 -22.69 4.62
C VAL A 268 1.06 -21.41 3.89
N HIS A 269 1.33 -21.39 2.59
CA HIS A 269 1.07 -20.26 1.71
C HIS A 269 -0.40 -19.83 1.73
N ASN A 270 -0.69 -18.54 1.49
CA ASN A 270 -2.03 -17.95 1.50
C ASN A 270 -2.87 -18.39 2.71
N SER A 271 -2.25 -18.34 3.89
CA SER A 271 -2.92 -18.59 5.15
C SER A 271 -2.77 -17.41 6.12
N ILE A 272 -3.75 -17.23 7.00
CA ILE A 272 -3.75 -16.22 8.05
C ILE A 272 -4.30 -16.81 9.34
N SER A 273 -3.94 -16.23 10.49
CA SER A 273 -4.54 -16.55 11.77
C SER A 273 -5.32 -15.36 12.31
N ILE A 274 -6.48 -15.64 12.89
CA ILE A 274 -7.34 -14.63 13.53
C ILE A 274 -7.75 -15.19 14.87
N PRO A 275 -7.35 -14.59 16.00
CA PRO A 275 -7.89 -14.90 17.32
C PRO A 275 -9.18 -14.09 17.59
N PRO A 276 -10.09 -14.56 18.45
CA PRO A 276 -11.27 -13.79 18.84
C PRO A 276 -10.88 -12.58 19.69
N VAL A 277 -11.52 -11.44 19.43
CA VAL A 277 -11.40 -10.21 20.22
C VAL A 277 -12.69 -9.97 20.99
N PHE A 278 -12.59 -9.88 22.31
CA PHE A 278 -13.73 -9.62 23.17
C PHE A 278 -13.84 -8.12 23.48
N GLY A 279 -15.06 -7.60 23.51
CA GLY A 279 -15.37 -6.22 23.83
C GLY A 279 -15.02 -5.86 25.28
N ALA A 280 -15.07 -4.58 25.61
CA ALA A 280 -14.59 -4.05 26.89
C ALA A 280 -15.23 -4.67 28.15
N ALA A 281 -16.41 -5.29 28.03
CA ALA A 281 -17.06 -5.99 29.14
C ALA A 281 -16.42 -7.36 29.46
N TRP A 282 -15.67 -7.93 28.52
CA TRP A 282 -15.18 -9.32 28.56
C TRP A 282 -13.68 -9.41 28.22
N CYS A 283 -13.00 -8.29 27.94
CA CYS A 283 -11.63 -8.29 27.42
C CYS A 283 -10.59 -8.88 28.37
N ASP A 284 -10.86 -8.80 29.68
CA ASP A 284 -10.00 -9.26 30.78
C ASP A 284 -10.37 -10.67 31.30
N ASP A 285 -11.38 -11.32 30.72
CA ASP A 285 -11.76 -12.69 31.09
C ASP A 285 -10.90 -13.71 30.34
N GLU A 286 -9.90 -14.25 31.04
CA GLU A 286 -8.97 -15.27 30.50
C GLU A 286 -9.63 -16.64 30.27
N THR A 287 -10.88 -16.85 30.72
CA THR A 287 -11.62 -18.10 30.49
C THR A 287 -12.29 -18.15 29.11
N LEU A 288 -12.40 -16.99 28.44
CA LEU A 288 -12.98 -16.88 27.10
C LEU A 288 -11.86 -16.93 26.06
N THR A 289 -11.74 -18.09 25.40
CA THR A 289 -10.59 -18.35 24.53
C THR A 289 -10.98 -18.50 23.07
N ASP A 290 -12.19 -18.96 22.73
CA ASP A 290 -12.52 -19.32 21.35
C ASP A 290 -13.66 -18.48 20.72
N PHE A 291 -13.88 -18.63 19.41
CA PHE A 291 -14.95 -17.93 18.70
C PHE A 291 -16.36 -18.38 19.10
N ASN A 292 -16.52 -19.56 19.71
CA ASN A 292 -17.80 -19.95 20.26
C ASN A 292 -18.08 -19.20 21.57
N ASP A 293 -17.07 -19.01 22.42
CA ASP A 293 -17.20 -18.16 23.61
C ASP A 293 -17.55 -16.72 23.21
N LEU A 294 -16.96 -16.20 22.12
CA LEU A 294 -17.34 -14.90 21.53
C LEU A 294 -18.80 -14.89 21.06
N LYS A 295 -19.27 -15.95 20.39
CA LYS A 295 -20.68 -16.09 19.99
C LYS A 295 -21.61 -16.09 21.21
N VAL A 296 -21.27 -16.80 22.28
CA VAL A 296 -22.10 -16.88 23.49
C VAL A 296 -22.11 -15.54 24.24
N ALA A 297 -20.98 -14.84 24.31
CA ALA A 297 -20.85 -13.57 25.01
C ALA A 297 -21.44 -12.36 24.26
N GLU A 298 -21.24 -12.28 22.94
CA GLU A 298 -21.57 -11.10 22.13
C GLU A 298 -22.46 -11.37 20.91
N GLY A 299 -22.84 -12.63 20.68
CA GLY A 299 -23.69 -13.05 19.57
C GLY A 299 -22.93 -13.39 18.29
N LEU A 300 -23.62 -14.09 17.39
CA LEU A 300 -23.07 -14.56 16.12
C LEU A 300 -22.59 -13.41 15.21
N ASP A 301 -23.22 -12.24 15.28
CA ASP A 301 -22.81 -11.07 14.50
C ASP A 301 -21.44 -10.51 14.94
N ALA A 302 -21.02 -10.73 16.18
CA ALA A 302 -19.67 -10.38 16.62
C ALA A 302 -18.61 -11.25 15.92
N VAL A 303 -18.86 -12.56 15.84
CA VAL A 303 -18.04 -13.50 15.08
C VAL A 303 -18.00 -13.12 13.59
N ARG A 304 -19.16 -12.80 12.99
CA ARG A 304 -19.24 -12.33 11.59
C ARG A 304 -18.40 -11.09 11.33
N ARG A 305 -18.52 -10.08 12.19
CA ARG A 305 -17.76 -8.81 12.05
C ARG A 305 -16.25 -9.03 12.09
N GLN A 306 -15.76 -10.03 12.81
CA GLN A 306 -14.33 -10.32 12.92
C GLN A 306 -13.82 -11.19 11.76
N LEU A 307 -14.60 -12.19 11.34
CA LEU A 307 -14.13 -13.17 10.36
C LEU A 307 -14.46 -12.79 8.90
N LEU A 308 -15.61 -12.18 8.61
CA LEU A 308 -16.00 -11.84 7.23
C LEU A 308 -15.05 -10.86 6.51
N PRO A 309 -14.47 -9.84 7.16
CA PRO A 309 -13.48 -8.99 6.50
C PRO A 309 -12.28 -9.78 5.98
N ALA A 310 -11.93 -10.87 6.65
CA ALA A 310 -10.87 -11.77 6.24
C ALA A 310 -11.28 -12.75 5.14
N VAL A 311 -12.57 -13.07 5.02
CA VAL A 311 -13.09 -13.80 3.85
C VAL A 311 -13.06 -12.92 2.60
N VAL A 312 -13.31 -11.61 2.76
CA VAL A 312 -13.36 -10.61 1.68
C VAL A 312 -11.98 -10.03 1.35
N SER A 313 -11.00 -10.10 2.26
CA SER A 313 -9.64 -9.68 2.00
C SER A 313 -8.85 -10.79 1.30
N VAL A 314 -8.36 -10.56 0.08
CA VAL A 314 -7.35 -11.44 -0.54
C VAL A 314 -5.99 -10.92 -0.10
N ASN A 315 -5.20 -11.74 0.60
CA ASN A 315 -3.84 -11.38 0.98
C ASN A 315 -2.90 -11.55 -0.21
N TYR A 316 -2.14 -10.50 -0.50
CA TYR A 316 -1.03 -10.49 -1.43
C TYR A 316 0.19 -11.15 -0.79
N THR A 317 0.51 -12.37 -1.21
CA THR A 317 1.91 -12.78 -1.36
C THR A 317 2.26 -12.55 -2.82
N VAL A 318 3.10 -11.55 -3.07
CA VAL A 318 3.80 -11.41 -4.35
C VAL A 318 4.88 -12.49 -4.36
N ASP A 319 4.46 -13.73 -4.58
CA ASP A 319 5.20 -14.80 -5.22
C ASP A 319 4.23 -15.98 -5.44
N ALA A 320 3.82 -16.17 -6.70
CA ALA A 320 3.01 -17.25 -7.26
C ALA A 320 1.56 -17.44 -6.72
N GLY A 321 0.54 -17.07 -7.52
CA GLY A 321 -0.78 -17.71 -7.40
C GLY A 321 -2.06 -16.92 -7.69
N VAL A 322 -2.04 -15.69 -8.20
CA VAL A 322 -3.20 -15.29 -9.03
C VAL A 322 -3.03 -16.09 -10.31
N TYR A 323 -4.02 -16.90 -10.69
CA TYR A 323 -4.07 -17.48 -12.03
C TYR A 323 -4.31 -16.32 -13.01
N CYS A 324 -3.25 -15.55 -13.27
CA CYS A 324 -3.13 -14.82 -14.50
C CYS A 324 -3.16 -15.89 -15.58
N GLY A 325 -4.23 -15.94 -16.37
CA GLY A 325 -4.17 -16.70 -17.62
C GLY A 325 -2.92 -16.28 -18.40
N GLU A 326 -2.46 -17.14 -19.31
CA GLU A 326 -1.32 -16.83 -20.19
C GLU A 326 -1.40 -15.38 -20.67
N ARG A 327 -0.30 -14.64 -20.55
CA ARG A 327 -0.24 -13.28 -21.06
C ARG A 327 -0.37 -13.34 -22.57
N LYS A 328 -1.54 -12.98 -23.09
CA LYS A 328 -1.85 -13.11 -24.52
C LYS A 328 -1.47 -11.84 -25.25
N TYR A 329 -0.73 -12.01 -26.35
CA TYR A 329 -0.41 -10.97 -27.31
C TYR A 329 -1.36 -11.10 -28.50
N LEU A 330 -2.25 -10.12 -28.68
CA LEU A 330 -3.30 -10.19 -29.70
C LEU A 330 -3.19 -9.03 -30.69
N SER A 331 -3.38 -9.33 -31.98
CA SER A 331 -3.48 -8.33 -33.06
C SER A 331 -4.93 -7.87 -33.32
N LYS A 332 -5.93 -8.63 -32.86
CA LYS A 332 -7.37 -8.32 -32.89
C LYS A 332 -8.05 -8.83 -31.60
N PHE A 333 -9.12 -8.18 -31.17
CA PHE A 333 -9.78 -8.46 -29.88
C PHE A 333 -11.26 -8.80 -30.08
N HIS A 334 -11.67 -10.03 -29.77
CA HIS A 334 -13.05 -10.50 -29.80
C HIS A 334 -13.52 -10.83 -28.38
N ILE A 335 -14.60 -10.18 -27.92
CA ILE A 335 -15.09 -10.32 -26.54
C ILE A 335 -15.62 -11.74 -26.26
N ASP A 336 -16.12 -12.44 -27.28
CA ASP A 336 -16.61 -13.82 -27.15
C ASP A 336 -15.51 -14.82 -26.76
N GLU A 337 -14.23 -14.53 -27.03
CA GLU A 337 -13.11 -15.37 -26.62
C GLU A 337 -12.85 -15.33 -25.10
N PHE A 338 -13.52 -14.40 -24.39
CA PHE A 338 -13.25 -14.06 -22.99
C PHE A 338 -14.51 -14.07 -22.12
N GLN A 339 -15.52 -14.87 -22.48
CA GLN A 339 -16.76 -15.01 -21.72
C GLN A 339 -16.52 -15.48 -20.29
N LYS A 340 -17.22 -14.87 -19.31
CA LYS A 340 -17.05 -15.14 -17.87
C LYS A 340 -15.59 -15.00 -17.41
N THR A 341 -14.87 -14.00 -17.92
CA THR A 341 -13.52 -13.69 -17.45
C THR A 341 -13.38 -12.22 -17.10
N ARG A 342 -12.24 -11.88 -16.50
CA ARG A 342 -11.87 -10.53 -16.12
C ARG A 342 -10.63 -10.16 -16.89
N ILE A 343 -10.68 -9.08 -17.64
CA ILE A 343 -9.63 -8.71 -18.57
C ILE A 343 -9.01 -7.42 -18.10
N VAL A 344 -7.69 -7.42 -18.01
CA VAL A 344 -6.90 -6.21 -17.91
C VAL A 344 -6.12 -6.09 -19.21
N LEU A 345 -6.59 -5.17 -20.03
CA LEU A 345 -6.07 -4.88 -21.35
C LEU A 345 -5.06 -3.75 -21.23
N THR A 346 -3.79 -4.11 -21.33
CA THR A 346 -2.70 -3.15 -21.50
C THR A 346 -2.45 -2.92 -22.99
N ALA A 347 -2.43 -1.66 -23.40
CA ALA A 347 -1.89 -1.34 -24.71
C ALA A 347 -1.19 0.01 -24.68
N PRO A 348 -0.12 0.23 -25.45
CA PRO A 348 0.50 1.55 -25.57
C PRO A 348 -0.51 2.64 -25.93
N MET A 349 -0.27 3.88 -25.50
CA MET A 349 -1.15 4.99 -25.86
C MET A 349 -1.11 5.25 -27.37
N GLY A 350 -2.28 5.54 -27.96
CA GLY A 350 -2.41 5.71 -29.41
C GLY A 350 -2.48 4.41 -30.21
N SER A 351 -2.50 3.24 -29.56
CA SER A 351 -2.65 1.91 -30.19
C SER A 351 -4.05 1.59 -30.74
N GLY A 352 -5.01 2.50 -30.58
CA GLY A 352 -6.39 2.29 -31.04
C GLY A 352 -7.23 1.39 -30.12
N LYS A 353 -6.90 1.21 -28.83
CA LYS A 353 -7.69 0.41 -27.86
C LYS A 353 -9.20 0.60 -27.95
N THR A 354 -9.65 1.85 -27.89
CA THR A 354 -11.06 2.19 -28.00
C THR A 354 -11.64 1.72 -29.34
N TYR A 355 -10.90 1.89 -30.43
CA TYR A 355 -11.29 1.42 -31.75
C TYR A 355 -11.31 -0.12 -31.82
N SER A 356 -10.35 -0.82 -31.22
CA SER A 356 -10.29 -2.28 -31.16
C SER A 356 -11.46 -2.87 -30.35
N ILE A 357 -11.84 -2.24 -29.24
CA ILE A 357 -13.02 -2.66 -28.46
C ILE A 357 -14.30 -2.40 -29.27
N MET A 358 -14.39 -1.29 -29.99
CA MET A 358 -15.57 -0.88 -30.75
C MET A 358 -15.76 -1.67 -32.04
N ASN A 359 -14.67 -2.13 -32.67
CA ASN A 359 -14.67 -3.02 -33.83
C ASN A 359 -14.66 -4.52 -33.45
N SER A 360 -14.84 -4.85 -32.18
CA SER A 360 -15.08 -6.23 -31.75
C SER A 360 -16.51 -6.68 -32.11
N ASN A 361 -16.91 -7.85 -31.63
CA ASN A 361 -18.27 -8.38 -31.73
C ASN A 361 -19.27 -7.73 -30.75
N ILE A 362 -18.96 -6.56 -30.16
CA ILE A 362 -19.82 -5.90 -29.15
C ILE A 362 -21.23 -5.58 -29.66
N LYS A 363 -21.36 -5.24 -30.95
CA LYS A 363 -22.66 -4.95 -31.57
C LYS A 363 -23.56 -6.19 -31.64
N GLU A 364 -23.00 -7.32 -32.06
CA GLU A 364 -23.68 -8.61 -32.10
C GLU A 364 -24.10 -9.06 -30.69
N LEU A 365 -23.21 -8.88 -29.70
CA LEU A 365 -23.51 -9.22 -28.30
C LEU A 365 -24.68 -8.42 -27.73
N VAL A 366 -24.77 -7.13 -28.02
CA VAL A 366 -25.83 -6.25 -27.50
C VAL A 366 -27.15 -6.45 -28.27
N LEU A 367 -27.11 -6.47 -29.60
CA LEU A 367 -28.32 -6.54 -30.42
C LEU A 367 -28.89 -7.96 -30.51
N ASP A 368 -28.04 -8.96 -30.77
CA ASP A 368 -28.49 -10.32 -31.10
C ASP A 368 -28.54 -11.21 -29.85
N LYS A 369 -27.54 -11.11 -28.96
CA LYS A 369 -27.52 -11.85 -27.68
C LYS A 369 -28.13 -11.10 -26.50
N GLY A 370 -28.64 -9.89 -26.73
CA GLY A 370 -29.39 -9.11 -25.74
C GLY A 370 -28.60 -8.66 -24.51
N LYS A 371 -27.26 -8.56 -24.60
CA LYS A 371 -26.40 -8.14 -23.49
C LYS A 371 -26.50 -6.64 -23.21
N TYR A 372 -26.19 -6.27 -21.97
CA TYR A 372 -26.07 -4.87 -21.55
C TYR A 372 -24.64 -4.39 -21.74
N LEU A 373 -24.44 -3.12 -22.10
CA LEU A 373 -23.13 -2.49 -22.23
C LEU A 373 -23.04 -1.28 -21.32
N ALA A 374 -22.11 -1.30 -20.37
CA ALA A 374 -21.77 -0.18 -19.51
C ALA A 374 -20.32 0.24 -19.76
N ILE A 375 -20.10 1.45 -20.28
CA ILE A 375 -18.78 2.04 -20.44
C ILE A 375 -18.56 3.07 -19.35
N VAL A 376 -17.57 2.82 -18.50
CA VAL A 376 -17.18 3.67 -17.38
C VAL A 376 -15.94 4.46 -17.78
N VAL A 377 -16.01 5.77 -17.60
CA VAL A 377 -14.91 6.70 -17.91
C VAL A 377 -14.65 7.63 -16.73
N PRO A 378 -13.42 8.15 -16.55
CA PRO A 378 -13.10 9.05 -15.44
C PRO A 378 -13.60 10.49 -15.66
N ARG A 379 -14.03 10.89 -16.87
CA ARG A 379 -14.34 12.30 -17.18
C ARG A 379 -15.53 12.44 -18.13
N VAL A 380 -16.31 13.51 -17.93
CA VAL A 380 -17.48 13.84 -18.77
C VAL A 380 -17.10 14.02 -20.24
N SER A 381 -15.95 14.62 -20.55
CA SER A 381 -15.52 14.82 -21.95
C SER A 381 -15.33 13.52 -22.74
N LEU A 382 -15.02 12.41 -22.05
CA LEU A 382 -14.92 11.09 -22.70
C LEU A 382 -16.30 10.48 -22.95
N VAL A 383 -17.32 10.86 -22.17
CA VAL A 383 -18.69 10.35 -22.34
C VAL A 383 -19.23 10.75 -23.72
N ASP A 384 -19.09 12.02 -24.09
CA ASP A 384 -19.53 12.55 -25.39
C ASP A 384 -18.79 11.88 -26.55
N TYR A 385 -17.48 11.67 -26.40
CA TYR A 385 -16.66 10.97 -27.39
C TYR A 385 -17.17 9.55 -27.63
N TYR A 386 -17.36 8.78 -26.55
CA TYR A 386 -17.87 7.41 -26.62
C TYR A 386 -19.30 7.34 -27.17
N ALA A 387 -20.18 8.27 -26.79
CA ALA A 387 -21.53 8.36 -27.33
C ALA A 387 -21.51 8.56 -28.85
N SER A 388 -20.65 9.45 -29.36
CA SER A 388 -20.48 9.69 -30.80
C SER A 388 -19.95 8.46 -31.54
N LEU A 389 -19.05 7.69 -30.92
CA LEU A 389 -18.45 6.51 -31.51
C LEU A 389 -19.44 5.34 -31.56
N LEU A 390 -20.17 5.14 -30.48
CA LEU A 390 -21.23 4.12 -30.37
C LEU A 390 -22.39 4.39 -31.34
N GLN A 391 -22.75 5.67 -31.55
CA GLN A 391 -23.73 6.06 -32.57
C GLN A 391 -23.29 5.65 -33.99
N LYS A 392 -22.01 5.81 -34.34
CA LYS A 392 -21.48 5.43 -35.67
C LYS A 392 -21.56 3.93 -35.94
N ILE A 393 -21.43 3.09 -34.92
CA ILE A 393 -21.55 1.63 -35.08
C ILE A 393 -23.00 1.13 -34.93
N GLY A 394 -23.96 2.03 -34.68
CA GLY A 394 -25.39 1.71 -34.58
C GLY A 394 -25.83 1.21 -33.20
N LEU A 395 -25.12 1.60 -32.14
CA LEU A 395 -25.47 1.35 -30.74
C LEU A 395 -25.67 2.70 -30.01
N PRO A 396 -26.78 3.43 -30.20
CA PRO A 396 -26.95 4.71 -29.53
C PRO A 396 -26.89 4.53 -28.00
N ALA A 397 -25.98 5.26 -27.37
CA ALA A 397 -25.76 5.17 -25.92
C ALA A 397 -26.54 6.26 -25.18
N LYS A 398 -27.09 5.90 -24.02
CA LYS A 398 -27.71 6.87 -23.11
C LYS A 398 -26.62 7.59 -22.32
N HIS A 399 -26.65 8.93 -22.38
CA HIS A 399 -25.81 9.77 -21.54
C HIS A 399 -26.40 9.81 -20.12
N TYR A 400 -25.57 9.62 -19.09
CA TYR A 400 -26.05 9.49 -17.71
C TYR A 400 -26.79 10.74 -17.17
N ASN A 401 -26.41 11.94 -17.62
CA ASN A 401 -27.14 13.19 -17.31
C ASN A 401 -28.60 13.21 -17.79
N ASP A 402 -28.98 12.39 -18.77
CA ASP A 402 -30.34 12.36 -19.33
C ASP A 402 -31.27 11.40 -18.58
N GLY A 403 -30.81 10.85 -17.45
CA GLY A 403 -31.49 9.84 -16.65
C GLY A 403 -31.42 8.45 -17.28
N ILE A 404 -30.96 7.45 -16.53
CA ILE A 404 -30.86 6.06 -17.01
C ILE A 404 -32.12 5.32 -16.56
N THR A 405 -32.76 4.64 -17.50
CA THR A 405 -33.97 3.86 -17.28
C THR A 405 -33.71 2.37 -17.49
N GLU A 406 -34.68 1.56 -17.07
CA GLU A 406 -34.65 0.09 -17.20
C GLU A 406 -34.66 -0.41 -18.65
N LYS A 407 -35.04 0.48 -19.59
CA LYS A 407 -35.09 0.17 -21.03
C LYS A 407 -33.75 0.41 -21.73
N ASP A 408 -32.86 1.15 -21.11
CA ASP A 408 -31.56 1.47 -21.68
C ASP A 408 -30.65 0.25 -21.59
N ARG A 409 -30.05 -0.15 -22.73
CA ARG A 409 -29.13 -1.29 -22.81
C ARG A 409 -27.67 -0.89 -22.98
N VAL A 410 -27.43 0.35 -23.41
CA VAL A 410 -26.09 0.89 -23.66
C VAL A 410 -25.96 2.21 -22.94
N VAL A 411 -25.02 2.28 -22.00
CA VAL A 411 -24.78 3.46 -21.16
C VAL A 411 -23.30 3.82 -21.20
N VAL A 412 -23.02 5.13 -21.28
CA VAL A 412 -21.70 5.68 -21.01
C VAL A 412 -21.81 6.59 -19.79
N ILE A 413 -21.00 6.34 -18.77
CA ILE A 413 -21.16 6.95 -17.45
C ILE A 413 -19.81 7.32 -16.82
N CYS A 414 -19.79 8.45 -16.11
CA CYS A 414 -18.65 8.81 -15.29
C CYS A 414 -18.54 7.90 -14.06
N VAL A 415 -17.32 7.53 -13.67
CA VAL A 415 -17.09 6.63 -12.53
C VAL A 415 -17.74 7.11 -11.22
N ASN A 416 -17.74 8.42 -10.95
CA ASN A 416 -18.36 9.00 -9.75
C ASN A 416 -19.90 8.92 -9.75
N SER A 417 -20.48 8.73 -10.92
CA SER A 417 -21.93 8.60 -11.13
C SER A 417 -22.35 7.15 -11.29
N PHE A 418 -21.44 6.18 -11.20
CA PHE A 418 -21.73 4.77 -11.48
C PHE A 418 -22.87 4.19 -10.61
N ALA A 419 -23.04 4.71 -9.39
CA ALA A 419 -24.14 4.36 -8.49
C ALA A 419 -25.54 4.69 -9.06
N GLN A 420 -25.65 5.55 -10.07
CA GLN A 420 -26.91 5.94 -10.71
C GLN A 420 -27.52 4.84 -11.58
N LEU A 421 -26.79 3.76 -11.88
CA LEU A 421 -27.35 2.62 -12.60
C LEU A 421 -28.53 2.01 -11.81
N PRO A 422 -29.71 1.83 -12.44
CA PRO A 422 -30.89 1.29 -11.77
C PRO A 422 -30.59 -0.05 -11.08
N SER A 423 -31.24 -0.35 -9.96
CA SER A 423 -31.12 -1.66 -9.32
C SER A 423 -31.63 -2.81 -10.20
N SER A 424 -32.54 -2.52 -11.14
CA SER A 424 -33.04 -3.48 -12.13
C SER A 424 -32.07 -3.78 -13.28
N TRP A 425 -30.94 -3.07 -13.38
CA TRP A 425 -29.92 -3.35 -14.39
C TRP A 425 -29.27 -4.73 -14.16
N SER A 426 -29.35 -5.63 -15.16
CA SER A 426 -28.82 -7.00 -15.04
C SER A 426 -27.29 -6.99 -15.01
N VAL A 427 -26.71 -7.22 -13.83
CA VAL A 427 -25.26 -7.35 -13.66
C VAL A 427 -24.76 -8.55 -14.47
N ALA A 428 -25.39 -9.71 -14.34
CA ALA A 428 -24.95 -10.96 -14.96
C ALA A 428 -24.88 -10.92 -16.50
N ASP A 429 -25.68 -10.06 -17.13
CA ASP A 429 -25.70 -9.86 -18.60
C ASP A 429 -24.91 -8.63 -19.06
N THR A 430 -24.21 -7.95 -18.17
CA THR A 430 -23.45 -6.74 -18.49
C THR A 430 -22.06 -7.07 -19.01
N ILE A 431 -21.69 -6.41 -20.10
CA ILE A 431 -20.31 -6.19 -20.55
C ILE A 431 -19.88 -4.85 -19.95
N LEU A 432 -18.99 -4.89 -18.96
CA LEU A 432 -18.45 -3.71 -18.30
C LEU A 432 -17.11 -3.35 -18.93
N VAL A 433 -17.00 -2.15 -19.50
CA VAL A 433 -15.74 -1.59 -19.99
C VAL A 433 -15.36 -0.44 -19.07
N VAL A 434 -14.21 -0.51 -18.44
CA VAL A 434 -13.63 0.60 -17.66
C VAL A 434 -12.44 1.13 -18.45
N ASP A 435 -12.61 2.28 -19.10
CA ASP A 435 -11.53 2.93 -19.84
C ASP A 435 -10.79 3.91 -18.93
N GLU A 436 -9.47 4.06 -19.16
CA GLU A 436 -8.55 4.74 -18.24
C GLU A 436 -8.71 4.24 -16.78
N SER A 437 -8.67 2.91 -16.61
CA SER A 437 -9.06 2.25 -15.35
C SER A 437 -8.28 2.76 -14.13
N GLU A 438 -6.97 3.04 -14.23
CA GLU A 438 -6.21 3.64 -13.14
C GLU A 438 -6.80 4.99 -12.69
N SER A 439 -7.09 5.87 -13.66
CA SER A 439 -7.67 7.19 -13.37
C SER A 439 -9.09 7.10 -12.82
N ALA A 440 -9.88 6.14 -13.30
CA ALA A 440 -11.23 5.90 -12.82
C ALA A 440 -11.21 5.42 -11.35
N TYR A 441 -10.35 4.46 -11.03
CA TYR A 441 -10.20 3.96 -9.66
C TYR A 441 -9.61 5.01 -8.73
N ASP A 442 -8.61 5.78 -9.16
CA ASP A 442 -8.04 6.87 -8.36
C ASP A 442 -9.10 7.89 -7.92
N GLN A 443 -10.04 8.25 -8.80
CA GLN A 443 -11.12 9.19 -8.45
C GLN A 443 -12.03 8.65 -7.36
N LEU A 444 -12.38 7.37 -7.40
CA LEU A 444 -13.18 6.73 -6.35
C LEU A 444 -12.45 6.75 -5.00
N MET A 445 -11.12 6.75 -4.99
CA MET A 445 -10.30 6.75 -3.76
C MET A 445 -10.06 8.15 -3.18
N MET A 446 -10.34 9.23 -3.91
CA MET A 446 -10.10 10.62 -3.51
C MET A 446 -11.19 11.19 -2.58
N MET A 447 -11.24 10.72 -1.33
CA MET A 447 -12.15 11.27 -0.31
C MET A 447 -11.46 12.33 0.55
N ARG A 448 -11.81 13.61 0.39
CA ARG A 448 -11.33 14.72 1.27
C ARG A 448 -12.45 15.52 1.97
N THR A 449 -13.73 15.24 1.72
CA THR A 449 -14.86 16.03 2.25
C THR A 449 -16.09 15.19 2.64
N PRO A 450 -17.08 15.75 3.37
CA PRO A 450 -18.29 15.05 3.85
C PRO A 450 -19.22 14.48 2.75
N ALA A 451 -19.00 14.82 1.48
CA ALA A 451 -19.72 14.26 0.32
C ALA A 451 -19.36 12.79 0.03
N GLY A 452 -18.53 12.16 0.88
CA GLY A 452 -17.90 10.88 0.61
C GLY A 452 -18.78 9.63 0.54
N ARG A 453 -20.07 9.70 0.92
CA ARG A 453 -20.98 8.55 0.78
C ARG A 453 -21.19 8.15 -0.68
N SER A 454 -21.34 9.11 -1.59
CA SER A 454 -21.66 8.81 -3.00
C SER A 454 -20.53 8.13 -3.75
N LEU A 455 -19.26 8.48 -3.47
CA LEU A 455 -18.09 7.83 -4.05
C LEU A 455 -17.91 6.40 -3.52
N GLN A 456 -18.21 6.18 -2.24
CA GLN A 456 -18.21 4.84 -1.65
C GLN A 456 -19.30 3.97 -2.28
N ASP A 457 -20.51 4.50 -2.48
CA ASP A 457 -21.60 3.79 -3.15
C ASP A 457 -21.25 3.46 -4.61
N ALA A 458 -20.61 4.39 -5.33
CA ALA A 458 -20.12 4.16 -6.68
C ALA A 458 -19.06 3.05 -6.72
N TYR A 459 -18.12 3.02 -5.77
CA TYR A 459 -17.13 1.96 -5.65
C TYR A 459 -17.76 0.60 -5.35
N LEU A 460 -18.64 0.52 -4.35
CA LEU A 460 -19.31 -0.74 -3.98
C LEU A 460 -20.16 -1.28 -5.14
N ARG A 461 -20.82 -0.39 -5.89
CA ARG A 461 -21.57 -0.78 -7.07
C ARG A 461 -20.65 -1.24 -8.21
N LEU A 462 -19.52 -0.57 -8.43
CA LEU A 462 -18.55 -1.00 -9.43
C LEU A 462 -17.93 -2.35 -9.06
N ALA A 463 -17.59 -2.57 -7.80
CA ALA A 463 -17.08 -3.83 -7.28
C ALA A 463 -18.07 -4.99 -7.51
N SER A 464 -19.38 -4.78 -7.31
CA SER A 464 -20.38 -5.82 -7.57
C SER A 464 -20.51 -6.15 -9.05
N PHE A 465 -20.35 -5.16 -9.94
CA PHE A 465 -20.25 -5.43 -11.38
C PHE A 465 -18.96 -6.14 -11.73
N ILE A 466 -17.83 -5.79 -11.12
CA ILE A 466 -16.57 -6.52 -11.30
C ILE A 466 -16.74 -7.98 -10.86
N ALA A 467 -17.50 -8.28 -9.80
CA ALA A 467 -17.72 -9.66 -9.38
C ALA A 467 -18.69 -10.41 -10.31
N GLY A 468 -19.80 -9.78 -10.72
CA GLY A 468 -20.93 -10.47 -11.36
C GLY A 468 -21.07 -10.31 -12.87
N ALA A 469 -20.39 -9.37 -13.51
CA ALA A 469 -20.60 -9.06 -14.92
C ALA A 469 -20.23 -10.21 -15.86
N HIS A 470 -20.93 -10.30 -17.00
CA HIS A 470 -20.67 -11.28 -18.06
C HIS A 470 -19.22 -11.23 -18.53
N CYS A 471 -18.70 -10.02 -18.70
CA CYS A 471 -17.31 -9.74 -19.04
C CYS A 471 -16.92 -8.38 -18.45
N VAL A 472 -15.70 -8.26 -17.96
CA VAL A 472 -15.14 -6.99 -17.47
C VAL A 472 -13.84 -6.72 -18.19
N ILE A 473 -13.71 -5.53 -18.75
CA ILE A 473 -12.56 -5.12 -19.55
C ILE A 473 -12.03 -3.80 -18.97
N ASN A 474 -10.93 -3.87 -18.24
CA ASN A 474 -10.19 -2.70 -17.81
C ASN A 474 -9.14 -2.34 -18.84
N CYS A 475 -9.14 -1.09 -19.28
CA CYS A 475 -8.23 -0.63 -20.31
C CYS A 475 -7.28 0.41 -19.71
N ASP A 476 -5.97 0.12 -19.76
CA ASP A 476 -4.96 1.09 -19.37
C ASP A 476 -3.74 1.04 -20.31
N ALA A 477 -2.97 2.12 -20.34
CA ALA A 477 -1.66 2.13 -20.98
C ALA A 477 -0.59 1.47 -20.13
N ASN A 478 -0.74 1.55 -18.81
CA ASN A 478 0.15 0.90 -17.87
C ASN A 478 -0.64 0.53 -16.62
N THR A 479 -1.06 -0.71 -16.55
CA THR A 479 -1.70 -1.28 -15.37
C THR A 479 -0.74 -1.24 -14.19
N SER A 480 -1.15 -0.54 -13.12
CA SER A 480 -0.42 -0.50 -11.85
C SER A 480 -0.93 -1.61 -10.91
N SER A 481 -0.31 -1.72 -9.73
CA SER A 481 -0.83 -2.59 -8.68
C SER A 481 -2.25 -2.21 -8.28
N LEU A 482 -2.69 -0.95 -8.42
CA LEU A 482 -4.06 -0.54 -8.08
C LEU A 482 -5.12 -1.27 -8.90
N THR A 483 -5.03 -1.21 -10.24
CA THR A 483 -5.99 -1.90 -11.11
C THR A 483 -5.93 -3.40 -10.87
N LEU A 484 -4.74 -3.98 -10.70
CA LEU A 484 -4.59 -5.41 -10.42
C LEU A 484 -5.16 -5.81 -9.05
N ASP A 485 -5.00 -4.98 -8.02
CA ASP A 485 -5.53 -5.19 -6.67
C ASP A 485 -7.05 -5.13 -6.67
N ILE A 486 -7.63 -4.09 -7.26
CA ILE A 486 -9.09 -3.94 -7.34
C ILE A 486 -9.67 -5.09 -8.16
N MET A 487 -9.02 -5.45 -9.27
CA MET A 487 -9.48 -6.56 -10.08
C MET A 487 -9.33 -7.89 -9.35
N SER A 488 -8.16 -8.24 -8.84
CA SER A 488 -7.94 -9.51 -8.13
C SER A 488 -8.89 -9.70 -6.94
N ARG A 489 -9.15 -8.65 -6.16
CA ARG A 489 -10.06 -8.70 -5.00
C ARG A 489 -11.52 -8.82 -5.38
N ASN A 490 -11.95 -8.14 -6.45
CA ASN A 490 -13.36 -8.08 -6.82
C ASN A 490 -13.74 -9.05 -7.95
N SER A 491 -12.78 -9.76 -8.57
CA SER A 491 -13.03 -10.72 -9.66
C SER A 491 -13.78 -11.98 -9.20
N GLY A 492 -13.87 -12.21 -7.89
CA GLY A 492 -14.44 -13.43 -7.33
C GLY A 492 -13.62 -14.66 -7.77
N HIS A 493 -14.29 -15.61 -8.41
CA HIS A 493 -13.71 -16.89 -8.88
C HIS A 493 -13.26 -16.88 -10.35
N LEU A 494 -13.52 -15.79 -11.06
CA LEU A 494 -13.30 -15.73 -12.50
C LEU A 494 -11.84 -15.39 -12.81
N PRO A 495 -11.23 -16.02 -13.83
CA PRO A 495 -9.82 -15.83 -14.13
C PRO A 495 -9.56 -14.38 -14.58
N LEU A 496 -8.46 -13.82 -14.07
CA LEU A 496 -7.94 -12.52 -14.48
C LEU A 496 -6.96 -12.73 -15.65
N ASN A 497 -7.34 -12.31 -16.84
CA ASN A 497 -6.52 -12.37 -18.04
C ASN A 497 -5.80 -11.04 -18.24
N LEU A 498 -4.47 -11.07 -18.30
CA LEU A 498 -3.65 -9.94 -18.71
C LEU A 498 -3.44 -10.01 -20.22
N VAL A 499 -3.98 -9.04 -20.95
CA VAL A 499 -3.86 -8.96 -22.41
C VAL A 499 -2.99 -7.77 -22.75
N ASP A 500 -1.90 -8.01 -23.47
CA ASP A 500 -0.99 -6.97 -23.93
C ASP A 500 -1.12 -6.83 -25.46
N PHE A 501 -1.32 -5.61 -25.96
CA PHE A 501 -1.19 -5.36 -27.40
C PHE A 501 0.27 -5.14 -27.79
N GLU A 502 0.80 -5.96 -28.70
CA GLU A 502 2.07 -5.68 -29.39
C GLU A 502 1.87 -4.59 -30.45
N TYR A 503 1.76 -3.34 -30.01
CA TYR A 503 1.74 -2.19 -30.93
C TYR A 503 2.84 -1.19 -30.58
N GLN A 504 3.97 -1.26 -31.29
CA GLN A 504 5.06 -0.29 -31.17
C GLN A 504 4.83 0.88 -32.14
N ALA A 505 4.05 1.87 -31.70
CA ALA A 505 3.72 3.05 -32.50
C ALA A 505 4.97 3.86 -32.95
N TYR A 506 6.09 3.75 -32.22
CA TYR A 506 7.26 4.62 -32.37
C TYR A 506 8.56 3.86 -32.64
N ARG A 507 8.47 2.64 -33.19
CA ARG A 507 9.63 1.76 -33.45
C ARG A 507 10.71 2.50 -34.26
N GLY A 508 11.91 2.63 -33.68
CA GLY A 508 13.07 3.26 -34.32
C GLY A 508 13.21 4.77 -34.11
N GLN A 509 12.36 5.40 -33.29
CA GLN A 509 12.49 6.81 -32.89
C GLN A 509 13.30 6.95 -31.59
N TYR A 510 13.95 8.10 -31.40
CA TYR A 510 14.77 8.36 -30.22
C TYR A 510 14.06 9.25 -29.20
N MET A 511 14.19 8.89 -27.92
CA MET A 511 13.86 9.73 -26.78
C MET A 511 15.17 10.14 -26.10
N ILE A 512 15.50 11.43 -26.14
CA ILE A 512 16.79 11.96 -25.68
C ILE A 512 16.60 12.66 -24.33
N GLU A 513 17.22 12.12 -23.29
CA GLU A 513 17.20 12.68 -21.95
C GLU A 513 18.26 13.77 -21.78
N LEU A 514 17.82 14.97 -21.40
CA LEU A 514 18.65 16.12 -21.12
C LEU A 514 19.13 16.12 -19.65
N PRO A 515 20.36 16.59 -19.38
CA PRO A 515 20.97 16.48 -18.06
C PRO A 515 20.43 17.47 -17.03
N SER A 516 19.81 18.57 -17.46
CA SER A 516 19.31 19.62 -16.56
C SER A 516 18.13 20.41 -17.14
N GLU A 517 17.35 21.06 -16.27
CA GLU A 517 16.30 22.02 -16.68
C GLU A 517 16.88 23.16 -17.53
N ALA A 518 18.11 23.59 -17.20
CA ALA A 518 18.85 24.59 -17.96
C ALA A 518 19.14 24.13 -19.40
N ALA A 519 19.53 22.87 -19.58
CA ALA A 519 19.77 22.31 -20.91
C ALA A 519 18.48 22.26 -21.75
N ALA A 520 17.36 21.90 -21.13
CA ALA A 520 16.04 21.95 -21.77
C ALA A 520 15.64 23.37 -22.20
N PHE A 521 15.81 24.36 -21.32
CA PHE A 521 15.47 25.75 -21.63
C PHE A 521 16.36 26.32 -22.73
N ASN A 522 17.67 26.05 -22.70
CA ASN A 522 18.60 26.44 -23.76
C ASN A 522 18.22 25.83 -25.11
N LYS A 523 17.79 24.56 -25.13
CA LYS A 523 17.35 23.89 -26.35
C LYS A 523 16.11 24.57 -26.94
N ILE A 524 15.11 24.86 -26.09
CA ILE A 524 13.90 25.60 -26.48
C ILE A 524 14.26 26.96 -27.07
N LEU A 525 15.04 27.76 -26.33
CA LEU A 525 15.44 29.11 -26.73
C LEU A 525 16.20 29.09 -28.07
N SER A 526 17.14 28.17 -28.24
CA SER A 526 17.93 28.04 -29.48
C SER A 526 17.08 27.70 -30.71
N VAL A 527 16.04 26.87 -30.54
CA VAL A 527 15.12 26.53 -31.64
C VAL A 527 14.24 27.73 -32.00
N LEU A 528 13.66 28.40 -30.99
CA LEU A 528 12.82 29.58 -31.19
C LEU A 528 13.58 30.75 -31.84
N GLN A 529 14.82 31.02 -31.42
CA GLN A 529 15.68 32.06 -32.01
C GLN A 529 16.02 31.79 -33.48
N LYS A 530 15.97 30.53 -33.92
CA LYS A 530 16.16 30.14 -35.33
C LYS A 530 14.85 30.17 -36.14
N GLY A 531 13.75 30.65 -35.54
CA GLY A 531 12.42 30.65 -36.14
C GLY A 531 11.77 29.27 -36.20
N GLY A 532 12.26 28.30 -35.41
CA GLY A 532 11.66 26.97 -35.30
C GLY A 532 10.47 26.95 -34.33
N ARG A 533 9.61 25.94 -34.48
CA ARG A 533 8.41 25.75 -33.66
C ARG A 533 8.64 24.76 -32.52
N VAL A 534 8.10 25.04 -31.34
CA VAL A 534 8.29 24.23 -30.12
C VAL A 534 6.96 23.77 -29.52
N LEU A 535 6.88 22.48 -29.21
CA LEU A 535 5.83 21.88 -28.39
C LEU A 535 6.43 21.39 -27.07
N CYS A 536 5.98 21.94 -25.95
CA CYS A 536 6.50 21.64 -24.62
C CYS A 536 5.42 21.04 -23.70
N ALA A 537 5.60 19.80 -23.29
CA ALA A 537 4.80 19.15 -22.26
C ALA A 537 5.44 19.34 -20.87
N THR A 538 4.65 19.66 -19.84
CA THR A 538 5.17 19.81 -18.47
C THR A 538 4.11 19.56 -17.41
N SER A 539 4.49 19.04 -16.24
CA SER A 539 3.55 18.89 -15.12
C SER A 539 3.27 20.18 -14.34
N SER A 540 3.92 21.30 -14.70
CA SER A 540 4.02 22.47 -13.84
C SER A 540 3.56 23.75 -14.51
N LYS A 541 2.55 24.43 -13.93
CA LYS A 541 2.17 25.80 -14.30
C LYS A 541 3.38 26.73 -14.32
N LYS A 542 4.24 26.64 -13.31
CA LYS A 542 5.47 27.46 -13.20
C LYS A 542 6.40 27.22 -14.39
N VAL A 543 6.50 26.00 -14.90
CA VAL A 543 7.33 25.70 -16.07
C VAL A 543 6.65 26.17 -17.36
N CYS A 544 5.33 25.97 -17.52
CA CYS A 544 4.57 26.53 -18.65
C CYS A 544 4.82 28.03 -18.81
N LEU A 545 4.70 28.79 -17.71
CA LEU A 545 4.93 30.23 -17.71
C LEU A 545 6.39 30.58 -18.02
N ARG A 546 7.37 29.85 -17.49
CA ARG A 546 8.79 30.06 -17.84
C ARG A 546 9.09 29.78 -19.31
N VAL A 547 8.46 28.77 -19.89
CA VAL A 547 8.59 28.46 -21.32
C VAL A 547 7.99 29.58 -22.17
N ARG A 548 6.88 30.20 -21.73
CA ARG A 548 6.35 31.42 -22.35
C ARG A 548 7.39 32.55 -22.35
N GLU A 549 8.04 32.77 -21.21
CA GLU A 549 9.05 33.83 -21.13
C GLU A 549 10.28 33.55 -22.01
N LEU A 550 10.65 32.28 -22.24
CA LEU A 550 11.66 31.94 -23.26
C LEU A 550 11.22 32.34 -24.68
N GLY A 551 9.93 32.22 -25.00
CA GLY A 551 9.38 32.70 -26.26
C GLY A 551 9.50 34.22 -26.40
N SER A 552 9.16 34.96 -25.35
CA SER A 552 9.37 36.41 -25.30
C SER A 552 10.85 36.79 -25.51
N LEU A 553 11.78 36.11 -24.82
CA LEU A 553 13.24 36.33 -24.96
C LEU A 553 13.76 35.96 -26.37
N ALA A 554 13.12 35.01 -27.04
CA ALA A 554 13.42 34.68 -28.44
C ALA A 554 12.81 35.67 -29.45
N GLY A 555 12.05 36.68 -28.98
CA GLY A 555 11.42 37.69 -29.82
C GLY A 555 10.07 37.27 -30.42
N LEU A 556 9.43 36.21 -29.90
CA LEU A 556 8.08 35.84 -30.34
C LEU A 556 7.03 36.81 -29.81
N SER A 557 6.09 37.21 -30.67
CA SER A 557 4.91 37.95 -30.25
C SER A 557 3.97 37.06 -29.43
N GLU A 558 3.24 37.65 -28.47
CA GLU A 558 2.29 36.89 -27.62
C GLU A 558 1.26 36.08 -28.41
N LYS A 559 0.78 36.62 -29.55
CA LYS A 559 -0.19 35.94 -30.44
C LYS A 559 0.35 34.65 -31.07
N LYS A 560 1.66 34.40 -30.99
CA LYS A 560 2.32 33.18 -31.49
C LYS A 560 2.58 32.16 -30.39
N MET A 561 2.17 32.43 -29.16
CA MET A 561 2.46 31.60 -27.99
C MET A 561 1.15 31.15 -27.32
N MET A 562 0.92 29.84 -27.28
CA MET A 562 -0.21 29.24 -26.56
C MET A 562 0.29 28.53 -25.31
N VAL A 563 -0.28 28.85 -24.16
CA VAL A 563 0.04 28.19 -22.89
C VAL A 563 -1.22 27.64 -22.27
N VAL A 564 -1.23 26.35 -21.93
CA VAL A 564 -2.41 25.63 -21.45
C VAL A 564 -2.13 25.05 -20.06
N TYR A 565 -2.84 25.52 -19.05
CA TYR A 565 -2.84 24.98 -17.68
C TYR A 565 -4.26 25.06 -17.07
N ARG A 566 -4.42 24.68 -15.80
CA ARG A 566 -5.73 24.39 -15.21
C ARG A 566 -6.52 25.66 -15.03
N GLU A 567 -5.85 26.66 -14.50
CA GLU A 567 -6.39 27.93 -14.08
C GLU A 567 -6.70 28.88 -15.25
N ASN A 568 -6.23 28.60 -16.48
CA ASN A 568 -6.59 29.43 -17.64
C ASN A 568 -7.66 28.80 -18.55
N LYS A 569 -8.26 27.66 -18.18
CA LYS A 569 -9.29 26.93 -18.96
C LYS A 569 -10.43 27.81 -19.50
N ASN A 570 -10.74 28.91 -18.81
CA ASN A 570 -11.82 29.83 -19.18
C ASN A 570 -11.38 31.03 -20.03
N ASN A 571 -10.09 31.11 -20.39
CA ASN A 571 -9.62 32.07 -21.39
C ASN A 571 -10.24 31.72 -22.75
N PRO A 572 -10.92 32.66 -23.44
CA PRO A 572 -11.47 32.46 -24.78
C PRO A 572 -10.47 31.87 -25.78
N GLU A 573 -9.21 32.28 -25.70
CA GLU A 573 -8.13 31.82 -26.58
C GLU A 573 -7.83 30.32 -26.37
N GLN A 574 -7.74 29.89 -25.10
CA GLN A 574 -7.57 28.48 -24.76
C GLN A 574 -8.82 27.66 -25.08
N GLN A 575 -10.02 28.19 -24.83
CA GLN A 575 -11.26 27.49 -25.15
C GLN A 575 -11.41 27.27 -26.65
N SER A 576 -11.04 28.25 -27.48
CA SER A 576 -10.98 28.10 -28.94
C SER A 576 -9.97 27.03 -29.32
N PHE A 577 -8.75 27.12 -28.78
CA PHE A 577 -7.69 26.14 -29.01
C PHE A 577 -8.09 24.71 -28.63
N LEU A 578 -8.75 24.50 -27.49
CA LEU A 578 -9.15 23.17 -27.04
C LEU A 578 -10.35 22.59 -27.82
N LYS A 579 -11.19 23.43 -28.42
CA LYS A 579 -12.32 22.98 -29.27
C LYS A 579 -11.83 22.39 -30.59
N ASP A 580 -10.82 22.99 -31.21
CA ASP A 580 -10.21 22.49 -32.45
C ASP A 580 -8.68 22.66 -32.42
N VAL A 581 -8.02 21.78 -31.67
CA VAL A 581 -6.56 21.80 -31.52
C VAL A 581 -5.86 21.68 -32.88
N ASN A 582 -6.30 20.76 -33.75
CA ASN A 582 -5.62 20.50 -35.02
C ASN A 582 -5.88 21.59 -36.07
N GLY A 583 -6.99 22.35 -35.96
CA GLY A 583 -7.25 23.54 -36.77
C GLY A 583 -6.52 24.79 -36.30
N GLU A 584 -6.37 24.98 -34.99
CA GLU A 584 -5.77 26.17 -34.37
C GLU A 584 -4.24 26.08 -34.24
N MET A 585 -3.68 24.87 -34.22
CA MET A 585 -2.24 24.65 -34.00
C MET A 585 -1.34 25.40 -34.97
N GLY A 586 -1.77 25.66 -36.21
CA GLY A 586 -1.00 26.43 -37.19
C GLY A 586 -0.73 27.88 -36.80
N ASN A 587 -1.48 28.44 -35.85
CA ASN A 587 -1.37 29.84 -35.44
C ASN A 587 -0.17 30.09 -34.50
N TYR A 588 0.32 29.05 -33.82
CA TYR A 588 1.28 29.17 -32.73
C TYR A 588 2.65 28.55 -33.08
N ASP A 589 3.71 29.28 -32.77
CA ASP A 589 5.10 28.82 -32.92
C ASP A 589 5.62 28.20 -31.61
N LEU A 590 5.02 28.55 -30.47
CA LEU A 590 5.27 27.94 -29.18
C LEU A 590 3.95 27.46 -28.55
N VAL A 591 3.87 26.17 -28.20
CA VAL A 591 2.76 25.61 -27.45
C VAL A 591 3.30 24.91 -26.20
N ALA A 592 2.95 25.40 -25.01
CA ALA A 592 3.33 24.80 -23.73
C ALA A 592 2.10 24.35 -22.94
N TYR A 593 2.03 23.10 -22.50
CA TYR A 593 0.84 22.58 -21.83
C TYR A 593 1.14 21.68 -20.64
N SER A 594 0.24 21.74 -19.65
CA SER A 594 0.18 20.85 -18.50
C SER A 594 -1.02 19.91 -18.57
N PRO A 595 -1.24 18.95 -17.64
CA PRO A 595 -2.21 17.84 -17.79
C PRO A 595 -3.70 18.23 -17.72
N VAL A 596 -4.05 19.38 -18.30
CA VAL A 596 -5.39 19.99 -18.35
C VAL A 596 -6.10 19.68 -19.66
N ILE A 597 -5.34 19.27 -20.67
CA ILE A 597 -5.90 18.62 -21.84
C ILE A 597 -6.35 17.23 -21.38
N SER A 598 -7.65 16.99 -21.19
CA SER A 598 -8.18 15.67 -20.81
C SER A 598 -7.84 14.61 -21.86
N GLY A 599 -7.92 13.33 -21.49
CA GLY A 599 -7.76 12.21 -22.43
C GLY A 599 -8.68 12.40 -23.65
N GLY A 600 -8.15 12.13 -24.85
CA GLY A 600 -8.89 12.18 -26.12
C GLY A 600 -8.37 13.16 -27.19
N LEU A 601 -7.56 14.16 -26.84
CA LEU A 601 -6.97 15.09 -27.82
C LEU A 601 -5.62 14.60 -28.34
N SER A 602 -5.54 14.30 -29.64
CA SER A 602 -4.30 13.92 -30.36
C SER A 602 -3.84 15.04 -31.30
N PHE A 603 -2.55 15.34 -31.25
CA PHE A 603 -1.88 16.21 -32.21
C PHE A 603 -1.48 15.33 -33.40
N GLU A 604 -2.16 15.53 -34.52
CA GLU A 604 -1.90 14.80 -35.76
C GLU A 604 -1.26 15.73 -36.78
N ASP A 605 -0.09 15.35 -37.29
CA ASP A 605 0.50 15.99 -38.45
C ASP A 605 -0.47 15.82 -39.63
N ASN A 606 -0.95 16.94 -40.16
CA ASN A 606 -1.82 17.00 -41.32
C ASN A 606 -1.26 18.02 -42.32
N ASP A 607 -1.78 18.02 -43.55
CA ASP A 607 -1.32 18.91 -44.62
C ASP A 607 -1.58 20.41 -44.35
N LYS A 608 -2.23 20.76 -43.22
CA LYS A 608 -2.63 22.13 -42.90
C LYS A 608 -1.59 22.91 -42.09
N PHE A 609 -0.59 22.26 -41.47
CA PHE A 609 0.48 22.96 -40.74
C PHE A 609 1.82 22.22 -40.73
N LYS A 610 2.92 22.97 -40.59
CA LYS A 610 4.29 22.42 -40.50
C LYS A 610 4.49 21.68 -39.16
N PRO A 611 5.11 20.49 -39.11
CA PRO A 611 5.44 19.82 -37.84
C PRO A 611 6.26 20.69 -36.89
N PHE A 612 6.18 20.42 -35.58
CA PHE A 612 7.03 21.08 -34.58
C PHE A 612 8.50 20.66 -34.76
N ASP A 613 9.40 21.64 -34.77
CA ASP A 613 10.84 21.41 -34.91
C ASP A 613 11.46 20.84 -33.62
N LEU A 614 10.81 21.06 -32.46
CA LEU A 614 11.19 20.50 -31.16
C LEU A 614 9.95 20.06 -30.37
N VAL A 615 9.91 18.78 -30.00
CA VAL A 615 8.95 18.22 -29.04
C VAL A 615 9.70 17.87 -27.76
N ILE A 616 9.39 18.54 -26.65
CA ILE A 616 10.14 18.41 -25.40
C ILE A 616 9.22 18.24 -24.18
N GLY A 617 9.61 17.35 -23.27
CA GLY A 617 8.96 17.15 -21.97
C GLY A 617 9.83 17.67 -20.83
N ILE A 618 9.27 18.46 -19.90
CA ILE A 618 9.96 18.96 -18.71
C ILE A 618 9.17 18.56 -17.47
N PHE A 619 9.62 17.51 -16.78
CA PHE A 619 8.86 16.88 -15.70
C PHE A 619 9.62 16.89 -14.37
N LYS A 620 8.91 17.29 -13.30
CA LYS A 620 9.46 17.37 -11.94
C LYS A 620 8.74 16.41 -10.99
N SER A 621 9.51 15.56 -10.31
CA SER A 621 9.01 14.50 -9.42
C SER A 621 8.41 14.99 -8.10
N ARG A 622 8.73 16.23 -7.66
CA ARG A 622 8.23 16.83 -6.41
C ARG A 622 6.79 17.36 -6.45
N GLN A 623 6.15 17.42 -7.62
CA GLN A 623 4.80 17.96 -7.73
C GLN A 623 3.77 16.85 -7.55
N HIS A 624 2.96 16.92 -6.49
CA HIS A 624 1.99 15.90 -6.07
C HIS A 624 0.88 15.58 -7.11
N SER A 625 0.85 16.25 -8.25
CA SER A 625 -0.27 16.26 -9.19
C SER A 625 -0.09 15.45 -10.48
N SER A 626 1.08 14.83 -10.74
CA SER A 626 1.32 14.04 -11.96
C SER A 626 2.28 12.88 -11.74
N LEU A 627 1.98 11.71 -12.32
CA LEU A 627 2.79 10.50 -12.28
C LEU A 627 3.58 10.28 -13.59
N PRO A 628 4.59 9.40 -13.61
CA PRO A 628 5.34 9.07 -14.83
C PRO A 628 4.45 8.62 -16.00
N ASN A 629 3.35 7.92 -15.71
CA ASN A 629 2.33 7.59 -16.72
C ASN A 629 1.84 8.86 -17.40
N ASP A 630 1.38 9.87 -16.65
CA ASP A 630 0.87 11.15 -17.17
C ASP A 630 1.89 11.88 -18.05
N TRP A 631 3.18 11.74 -17.77
CA TRP A 631 4.25 12.37 -18.53
C TRP A 631 4.40 11.73 -19.91
N VAL A 632 4.42 10.40 -19.93
CA VAL A 632 4.40 9.62 -21.17
C VAL A 632 3.11 9.91 -21.94
N GLN A 633 1.97 10.01 -21.24
CA GLN A 633 0.69 10.38 -21.85
C GLN A 633 0.74 11.75 -22.53
N GLN A 634 1.34 12.74 -21.88
CA GLN A 634 1.45 14.09 -22.42
C GLN A 634 2.31 14.11 -23.68
N LEU A 635 3.45 13.42 -23.68
CA LEU A 635 4.35 13.34 -24.84
C LEU A 635 3.73 12.54 -25.99
N ALA A 636 3.08 11.42 -25.70
CA ALA A 636 2.47 10.52 -26.68
C ALA A 636 1.23 11.10 -27.39
N ARG A 637 0.81 12.32 -27.07
CA ARG A 637 -0.24 13.04 -27.82
C ARG A 637 0.23 13.44 -29.22
N HIS A 638 1.53 13.62 -29.40
CA HIS A 638 2.11 13.83 -30.71
C HIS A 638 2.29 12.46 -31.38
N ARG A 639 1.47 12.15 -32.39
CA ARG A 639 1.41 10.79 -32.96
C ARG A 639 2.56 10.46 -33.93
N ARG A 640 3.32 11.45 -34.42
CA ARG A 640 4.41 11.24 -35.40
C ARG A 640 5.69 12.09 -35.15
N PRO A 641 6.28 12.13 -33.95
CA PRO A 641 7.53 12.84 -33.77
C PRO A 641 8.67 12.08 -34.47
N THR A 642 9.68 12.77 -35.02
CA THR A 642 10.91 12.11 -35.48
C THR A 642 11.80 11.75 -34.29
N ASN A 643 11.98 12.69 -33.36
CA ASN A 643 12.69 12.53 -32.08
C ASN A 643 12.00 13.36 -31.00
N MET A 644 12.09 12.93 -29.73
CA MET A 644 11.62 13.70 -28.58
C MET A 644 12.72 13.93 -27.56
N TRP A 645 12.64 15.06 -26.87
CA TRP A 645 13.56 15.42 -25.80
C TRP A 645 12.84 15.40 -24.46
N VAL A 646 13.53 15.02 -23.40
CA VAL A 646 12.93 15.02 -22.05
C VAL A 646 13.93 15.46 -21.00
N PHE A 647 13.49 16.29 -20.06
CA PHE A 647 14.18 16.52 -18.80
C PHE A 647 13.37 15.93 -17.65
N LEU A 648 14.02 15.06 -16.87
CA LEU A 648 13.45 14.43 -15.67
C LEU A 648 14.25 14.88 -14.45
N ASP A 649 13.59 15.54 -13.50
CA ASP A 649 14.23 15.98 -12.25
C ASP A 649 14.67 14.80 -11.37
N THR A 650 15.83 14.93 -10.71
CA THR A 650 16.32 13.94 -9.75
C THR A 650 15.47 14.02 -8.48
N PRO A 651 14.82 12.92 -8.04
CA PRO A 651 14.09 12.95 -6.77
C PRO A 651 15.06 13.29 -5.64
N THR A 652 14.77 14.30 -4.81
CA THR A 652 15.28 14.27 -3.44
C THR A 652 14.52 13.17 -2.72
N MET A 653 15.11 11.99 -2.79
CA MET A 653 15.01 10.85 -1.91
C MET A 653 13.90 11.03 -0.86
N TRP A 654 12.75 10.45 -1.17
CA TRP A 654 11.70 10.10 -0.20
C TRP A 654 11.78 8.59 -0.14
N CYS A 655 12.03 8.03 1.05
CA CYS A 655 12.19 6.58 1.21
C CYS A 655 10.88 5.89 0.79
N PRO A 656 10.86 5.07 -0.28
CA PRO A 656 9.80 4.10 -0.42
C PRO A 656 10.03 3.09 0.70
N LEU A 657 9.16 3.05 1.69
CA LEU A 657 9.08 1.89 2.58
C LEU A 657 8.91 0.68 1.65
N ARG A 658 9.92 -0.18 1.66
CA ARG A 658 9.98 -1.46 0.96
C ARG A 658 8.71 -2.23 1.36
N SER A 659 7.85 -2.54 0.38
CA SER A 659 6.51 -3.09 0.62
C SER A 659 6.53 -4.37 1.45
N ASP A 660 7.63 -5.13 1.35
CA ASP A 660 7.96 -6.33 2.11
C ASP A 660 8.03 -6.12 3.64
N ILE A 661 8.47 -4.94 4.11
CA ILE A 661 8.67 -4.65 5.54
C ILE A 661 7.33 -4.34 6.23
N ILE A 662 6.38 -3.72 5.53
CA ILE A 662 5.05 -3.44 6.10
C ILE A 662 4.20 -4.70 6.11
N SER A 663 4.27 -5.50 5.03
CA SER A 663 3.55 -6.78 4.95
C SER A 663 3.99 -7.79 6.02
N SER A 664 5.25 -7.75 6.47
CA SER A 664 5.72 -8.62 7.55
C SER A 664 5.34 -8.13 8.95
N MET A 665 5.10 -6.83 9.14
CA MET A 665 4.85 -6.23 10.46
C MET A 665 3.36 -6.04 10.80
N SER A 666 2.46 -5.96 9.82
CA SER A 666 1.01 -5.94 10.08
C SER A 666 0.46 -7.27 10.60
N ILE A 667 1.27 -8.35 10.60
CA ILE A 667 0.79 -9.72 10.82
C ILE A 667 1.18 -10.27 12.21
N ASN A 668 2.21 -9.74 12.89
CA ASN A 668 2.87 -10.54 13.95
C ASN A 668 3.01 -9.98 15.38
N THR A 669 2.43 -8.84 15.76
CA THR A 669 2.59 -8.38 17.15
C THR A 669 1.31 -7.80 17.72
N GLY A 670 0.60 -8.59 18.54
CA GLY A 670 -0.44 -8.12 19.46
C GLY A 670 0.09 -7.23 20.59
N GLU A 671 1.13 -6.42 20.35
CA GLU A 671 1.65 -5.44 21.29
C GLU A 671 1.09 -4.04 21.00
N LEU A 672 0.84 -3.28 22.06
CA LEU A 672 0.17 -1.98 22.05
C LEU A 672 0.71 -1.01 20.96
N PRO A 673 -0.19 -0.26 20.28
CA PRO A 673 0.11 0.54 19.07
C PRO A 673 1.25 1.58 19.15
N ASN A 674 1.64 2.00 20.36
CA ASN A 674 2.67 3.02 20.56
C ASN A 674 4.10 2.45 20.59
N LEU A 675 4.28 1.15 20.84
CA LEU A 675 5.61 0.55 20.96
C LEU A 675 6.21 0.24 19.57
N VAL A 676 5.37 -0.21 18.63
CA VAL A 676 5.75 -0.56 17.25
C VAL A 676 6.20 0.67 16.45
N THR A 677 5.55 1.82 16.66
CA THR A 677 5.94 3.09 16.02
C THR A 677 7.29 3.61 16.52
N GLU A 678 7.64 3.38 17.78
CA GLU A 678 8.91 3.79 18.38
C GLU A 678 10.06 2.85 18.02
N LYS A 679 9.80 1.53 17.94
CA LYS A 679 10.78 0.52 17.55
C LYS A 679 11.16 0.63 16.07
N LEU A 680 10.16 0.79 15.18
CA LEU A 680 10.36 0.99 13.75
C LEU A 680 11.08 2.31 13.43
N ALA A 681 10.74 3.40 14.13
CA ALA A 681 11.43 4.68 14.00
C ALA A 681 12.87 4.63 14.54
N ALA A 682 13.17 3.75 15.51
CA ALA A 682 14.51 3.55 16.05
C ALA A 682 15.39 2.64 15.18
N GLU A 683 14.85 1.55 14.63
CA GLU A 683 15.54 0.63 13.73
C GLU A 683 15.86 1.29 12.38
N LEU A 684 14.91 2.02 11.79
CA LEU A 684 15.13 2.79 10.55
C LEU A 684 16.11 3.97 10.72
N ALA A 685 16.23 4.49 11.95
CA ALA A 685 17.24 5.50 12.28
C ALA A 685 18.64 4.90 12.44
N GLN A 686 18.75 3.67 12.97
CA GLN A 686 20.04 3.02 13.22
C GLN A 686 20.74 2.51 11.96
N GLU A 687 20.02 2.07 10.93
CA GLU A 687 20.67 1.44 9.77
C GLU A 687 21.24 2.44 8.75
N ARG A 688 20.65 3.64 8.52
CA ARG A 688 21.05 4.53 7.39
C ARG A 688 20.87 6.05 7.53
N ASN A 689 20.71 6.65 8.73
CA ASN A 689 20.69 8.12 8.90
C ASN A 689 19.55 8.88 8.16
N TRP A 690 18.29 8.38 8.17
CA TRP A 690 17.18 8.92 7.37
C TRP A 690 16.16 9.79 8.16
N PRO A 691 15.68 10.96 7.64
CA PRO A 691 14.66 11.76 8.31
C PRO A 691 13.23 11.26 8.04
N VAL A 692 12.48 10.94 9.11
CA VAL A 692 11.06 10.54 9.05
C VAL A 692 10.15 11.77 9.24
N GLY A 693 9.21 12.00 8.31
CA GLY A 693 8.30 13.17 8.32
C GLY A 693 6.89 12.88 8.88
N ASN A 694 6.23 13.93 9.41
CA ASN A 694 4.95 13.86 10.13
C ASN A 694 3.74 13.33 9.32
N THR A 695 3.80 13.35 7.99
CA THR A 695 2.72 12.86 7.12
C THR A 695 2.53 11.35 7.22
N MET A 696 3.62 10.61 7.49
CA MET A 696 3.62 9.15 7.57
C MET A 696 3.01 8.65 8.90
N ALA A 697 3.30 9.35 9.99
CA ALA A 697 2.69 9.08 11.30
C ALA A 697 1.17 9.37 11.30
N ALA A 698 0.73 10.39 10.55
CA ALA A 698 -0.70 10.68 10.38
C ALA A 698 -1.40 9.62 9.50
N ALA A 699 -0.75 9.14 8.43
CA ALA A 699 -1.28 8.07 7.59
C ALA A 699 -1.41 6.75 8.37
N ILE A 700 -0.39 6.39 9.17
CA ILE A 700 -0.40 5.19 10.02
C ILE A 700 -1.46 5.31 11.12
N ASN A 701 -1.59 6.47 11.78
CA ASN A 701 -2.66 6.68 12.78
C ASN A 701 -4.08 6.65 12.16
N HIS A 702 -4.24 7.01 10.89
CA HIS A 702 -5.56 6.97 10.22
C HIS A 702 -5.95 5.57 9.73
N VAL A 703 -4.97 4.72 9.39
CA VAL A 703 -5.15 3.29 9.05
C VAL A 703 -5.66 2.50 10.24
N MET A 704 -5.15 2.81 11.44
CA MET A 704 -5.31 1.99 12.64
C MET A 704 -6.65 2.17 13.37
N VAL A 705 -7.52 3.12 12.96
CA VAL A 705 -8.73 3.46 13.74
C VAL A 705 -10.03 2.84 13.17
N LYS A 706 -10.09 2.31 11.94
CA LYS A 706 -11.30 1.63 11.43
C LYS A 706 -10.99 0.53 10.41
N ASN A 707 -11.38 -0.71 10.74
CA ASN A 707 -11.45 -1.88 9.84
C ASN A 707 -12.35 -1.62 8.61
N ASN A 708 -11.85 -0.93 7.59
CA ASN A 708 -12.61 -0.64 6.38
C ASN A 708 -11.73 -0.90 5.15
N SER A 709 -12.10 -1.90 4.33
CA SER A 709 -11.35 -2.34 3.12
C SER A 709 -11.02 -1.19 2.16
N PHE A 710 -11.95 -0.23 2.05
CA PHE A 710 -11.80 0.98 1.24
C PHE A 710 -10.68 1.94 1.73
N LEU A 711 -10.40 2.01 3.03
CA LEU A 711 -9.29 2.83 3.55
C LEU A 711 -7.92 2.18 3.31
N GLY A 712 -7.87 0.85 3.30
CA GLY A 712 -6.66 0.09 2.96
C GLY A 712 -6.22 0.33 1.52
N ASP A 713 -7.16 0.30 0.58
CA ASP A 713 -6.92 0.59 -0.85
C ASP A 713 -6.41 2.02 -1.05
N LYS A 714 -7.02 2.99 -0.38
CA LYS A 714 -6.60 4.40 -0.41
C LYS A 714 -5.16 4.61 0.06
N VAL A 715 -4.72 3.87 1.08
CA VAL A 715 -3.36 3.98 1.64
C VAL A 715 -2.36 3.28 0.74
N GLY A 716 -2.72 2.13 0.16
CA GLY A 716 -1.93 1.45 -0.87
C GLY A 716 -1.69 2.33 -2.11
N VAL A 717 -2.71 3.07 -2.56
CA VAL A 717 -2.62 4.06 -3.67
C VAL A 717 -1.71 5.24 -3.31
N MET A 718 -1.84 5.78 -2.10
CA MET A 718 -0.95 6.87 -1.65
C MET A 718 0.51 6.41 -1.60
N MET A 719 0.76 5.19 -1.12
CA MET A 719 2.10 4.60 -1.05
C MET A 719 2.67 4.23 -2.43
N SER A 720 1.88 3.64 -3.32
CA SER A 720 2.33 3.31 -4.69
C SER A 720 2.62 4.56 -5.52
N GLY A 721 1.85 5.64 -5.34
CA GLY A 721 2.12 6.96 -5.91
C GLY A 721 3.43 7.56 -5.42
N ASP A 722 3.77 7.39 -4.14
CA ASP A 722 5.03 7.86 -3.56
C ASP A 722 6.24 6.97 -3.97
N ILE A 723 6.05 5.66 -4.12
CA ILE A 723 7.04 4.73 -4.70
C ILE A 723 7.29 5.08 -6.18
N ALA A 724 6.25 5.31 -6.97
CA ALA A 724 6.36 5.71 -8.37
C ALA A 724 7.05 7.08 -8.54
N ARG A 725 6.93 7.99 -7.56
CA ARG A 725 7.65 9.29 -7.55
C ARG A 725 9.13 9.14 -7.22
N SER A 726 9.49 8.24 -6.30
CA SER A 726 10.88 7.95 -5.95
C SER A 726 11.63 7.16 -7.05
N THR A 727 10.91 6.35 -7.83
CA THR A 727 11.41 5.57 -8.98
C THR A 727 11.02 6.16 -10.35
N ALA A 728 10.56 7.41 -10.38
CA ALA A 728 9.89 8.03 -11.54
C ALA A 728 10.64 7.90 -12.86
N ARG A 729 11.96 8.09 -12.82
CA ARG A 729 12.83 7.99 -14.00
C ARG A 729 12.89 6.57 -14.57
N GLU A 730 12.94 5.56 -13.70
CA GLU A 730 12.96 4.15 -14.10
C GLU A 730 11.62 3.73 -14.70
N VAL A 731 10.52 4.09 -14.03
CA VAL A 731 9.17 3.84 -14.53
C VAL A 731 8.95 4.51 -15.89
N PHE A 732 9.33 5.79 -16.03
CA PHE A 732 9.24 6.51 -17.30
C PHE A 732 10.05 5.83 -18.40
N THR A 733 11.31 5.47 -18.13
CA THR A 733 12.18 4.78 -19.10
C THR A 733 11.56 3.48 -19.58
N ARG A 734 11.06 2.65 -18.64
CA ARG A 734 10.40 1.38 -18.96
C ARG A 734 9.18 1.55 -19.87
N LEU A 735 8.35 2.56 -19.62
CA LEU A 735 7.15 2.84 -20.41
C LEU A 735 7.50 3.26 -21.83
N VAL A 736 8.45 4.16 -21.97
CA VAL A 736 8.90 4.69 -23.25
C VAL A 736 9.52 3.58 -24.11
N THR A 737 10.32 2.70 -23.51
CA THR A 737 10.87 1.52 -24.19
C THR A 737 9.77 0.57 -24.66
N LYS A 738 8.72 0.32 -23.86
CA LYS A 738 7.56 -0.49 -24.26
C LYS A 738 6.81 0.10 -25.47
N MET A 739 6.80 1.43 -25.62
CA MET A 739 6.18 2.11 -26.76
C MET A 739 7.01 2.02 -28.05
N GLY A 740 8.24 1.51 -27.99
CA GLY A 740 9.14 1.31 -29.13
C GLY A 740 10.23 2.37 -29.30
N PHE A 741 10.35 3.33 -28.37
CA PHE A 741 11.42 4.34 -28.40
C PHE A 741 12.77 3.76 -27.96
N ILE A 742 13.84 4.29 -28.55
CA ILE A 742 15.21 4.09 -28.09
C ILE A 742 15.55 5.24 -27.14
N PHE A 743 15.68 4.94 -25.85
CA PHE A 743 16.01 5.94 -24.83
C PHE A 743 17.52 6.18 -24.76
N ILE A 744 17.95 7.43 -24.99
CA ILE A 744 19.37 7.84 -25.01
C ILE A 744 19.56 8.95 -23.98
N LYS A 745 20.64 8.86 -23.19
CA LYS A 745 21.08 9.97 -22.34
C LYS A 745 22.00 10.89 -23.13
N ASP A 746 21.68 12.17 -23.17
CA ASP A 746 22.54 13.16 -23.79
C ASP A 746 23.71 13.49 -22.86
N GLU A 747 24.81 12.76 -23.03
CA GLU A 747 26.05 12.99 -22.27
C GLU A 747 26.84 14.21 -22.80
N LEU A 748 26.52 14.71 -23.99
CA LEU A 748 27.26 15.79 -24.66
C LEU A 748 26.86 17.18 -24.15
N THR A 749 25.62 17.37 -23.69
CA THR A 749 25.12 18.64 -23.13
C THR A 749 25.48 18.90 -21.66
N ASN A 750 26.18 17.97 -20.99
CA ASN A 750 26.65 18.11 -19.60
C ASN A 750 27.57 19.32 -19.33
N LYS A 751 27.99 20.06 -20.37
CA LYS A 751 28.92 21.19 -20.27
C LYS A 751 28.26 22.58 -20.27
N ILE A 752 26.93 22.68 -20.41
CA ILE A 752 26.25 23.98 -20.48
C ILE A 752 25.82 24.41 -19.08
N ASP A 753 26.56 25.33 -18.45
CA ASP A 753 26.13 26.01 -17.23
C ASP A 753 25.02 27.03 -17.58
N GLY A 754 23.76 26.66 -17.34
CA GLY A 754 22.59 27.49 -17.63
C GLY A 754 21.97 28.16 -16.40
N LYS A 755 22.73 28.32 -15.30
CA LYS A 755 22.23 28.95 -14.08
C LYS A 755 21.80 30.41 -14.30
N GLU A 756 22.52 31.15 -15.14
CA GLU A 756 22.22 32.55 -15.47
C GLU A 756 20.89 32.65 -16.22
N LEU A 757 20.70 31.87 -17.29
CA LEU A 757 19.43 31.81 -18.03
C LEU A 757 18.26 31.41 -17.12
N LEU A 758 18.45 30.42 -16.24
CA LEU A 758 17.41 30.02 -15.28
C LEU A 758 17.08 31.13 -14.27
N ALA A 759 18.06 31.97 -13.89
CA ALA A 759 17.83 33.11 -13.02
C ALA A 759 17.09 34.23 -13.75
N GLU A 760 17.50 34.54 -14.98
CA GLU A 760 16.86 35.53 -15.86
C GLU A 760 15.39 35.20 -16.13
N VAL A 761 15.10 33.98 -16.59
CA VAL A 761 13.73 33.51 -16.86
C VAL A 761 12.86 33.52 -15.60
N LYS A 762 13.43 33.24 -14.43
CA LYS A 762 12.72 33.35 -13.15
C LYS A 762 12.43 34.81 -12.79
N GLY A 763 13.39 35.71 -13.03
CA GLY A 763 13.24 37.14 -12.80
C GLY A 763 12.09 37.71 -13.63
N VAL A 764 12.11 37.48 -14.94
CA VAL A 764 11.07 37.97 -15.87
C VAL A 764 9.68 37.42 -15.50
N ALA A 765 9.57 36.13 -15.19
CA ALA A 765 8.29 35.53 -14.79
C ALA A 765 7.75 36.13 -13.48
N GLU A 766 8.65 36.46 -12.53
CA GLU A 766 8.28 37.06 -11.25
C GLU A 766 7.90 38.53 -11.40
N GLU A 767 8.63 39.30 -12.21
CA GLU A 767 8.29 40.69 -12.54
C GLU A 767 6.89 40.80 -13.13
N ARG A 768 6.58 39.98 -14.14
CA ARG A 768 5.25 39.94 -14.76
C ARG A 768 4.14 39.57 -13.76
N ARG A 769 4.41 38.65 -12.84
CA ARG A 769 3.46 38.29 -11.78
C ARG A 769 3.21 39.46 -10.83
N VAL A 770 4.28 40.12 -10.41
CA VAL A 770 4.22 41.27 -9.51
C VAL A 770 3.44 42.41 -10.16
N GLU A 771 3.74 42.72 -11.42
CA GLU A 771 2.99 43.71 -12.20
C GLU A 771 1.52 43.34 -12.36
N GLY A 772 1.22 42.06 -12.64
CA GLY A 772 -0.15 41.56 -12.75
C GLY A 772 -0.96 41.79 -11.47
N ILE A 773 -0.38 41.52 -10.30
CA ILE A 773 -1.04 41.74 -9.00
C ILE A 773 -1.18 43.24 -8.68
N VAL A 774 -0.12 44.01 -8.91
CA VAL A 774 -0.10 45.46 -8.60
C VAL A 774 -1.05 46.25 -9.50
N ASN A 775 -1.28 45.80 -10.74
CA ASN A 775 -2.13 46.47 -11.71
C ASN A 775 -3.54 45.85 -11.82
N ALA A 776 -3.83 44.76 -11.09
CA ALA A 776 -5.12 44.09 -11.13
C ALA A 776 -6.27 44.99 -10.65
N GLU A 777 -7.45 44.79 -11.24
CA GLU A 777 -8.65 45.54 -10.86
C GLU A 777 -9.06 45.26 -9.41
N PRO A 778 -9.51 46.27 -8.64
CA PRO A 778 -9.98 46.06 -7.28
C PRO A 778 -11.24 45.19 -7.23
N VAL A 779 -11.29 44.25 -6.30
CA VAL A 779 -12.47 43.40 -6.03
C VAL A 779 -12.83 43.46 -4.55
N SER A 780 -14.09 43.20 -4.22
CA SER A 780 -14.52 43.13 -2.81
C SER A 780 -13.94 41.90 -2.10
N LYS A 781 -13.93 41.90 -0.76
CA LYS A 781 -13.48 40.74 0.04
C LYS A 781 -14.29 39.48 -0.24
N ALA A 782 -15.61 39.60 -0.39
CA ALA A 782 -16.49 38.48 -0.71
C ALA A 782 -16.23 37.92 -2.12
N GLU A 783 -15.97 38.79 -3.09
CA GLU A 783 -15.59 38.38 -4.45
C GLU A 783 -14.22 37.74 -4.48
N ALA A 784 -13.22 38.28 -3.78
CA ALA A 784 -11.88 37.68 -3.70
C ALA A 784 -11.94 36.26 -3.13
N VAL A 785 -12.73 36.04 -2.06
CA VAL A 785 -12.97 34.70 -1.51
C VAL A 785 -13.64 33.79 -2.54
N LYS A 786 -14.69 34.27 -3.20
CA LYS A 786 -15.40 33.52 -4.25
C LYS A 786 -14.47 33.16 -5.41
N ILE A 787 -13.59 34.06 -5.83
CA ILE A 787 -12.59 33.85 -6.88
C ILE A 787 -11.57 32.79 -6.43
N MET A 788 -11.01 32.91 -5.23
CA MET A 788 -10.02 31.95 -4.70
C MET A 788 -10.61 30.56 -4.45
N GLN A 789 -11.92 30.47 -4.19
CA GLN A 789 -12.67 29.22 -4.05
C GLN A 789 -13.23 28.70 -5.39
N SER A 790 -13.27 29.55 -6.41
CA SER A 790 -13.77 29.19 -7.73
C SER A 790 -12.74 28.35 -8.47
N TYR A 791 -13.18 27.21 -8.99
CA TYR A 791 -12.38 26.40 -9.91
C TYR A 791 -12.24 27.04 -11.30
N ASP A 792 -12.97 28.12 -11.56
CA ASP A 792 -13.17 28.72 -12.88
C ASP A 792 -12.58 30.14 -13.02
N ALA A 793 -11.85 30.63 -12.00
CA ALA A 793 -11.27 31.97 -12.02
C ALA A 793 -10.13 32.13 -13.03
N THR A 794 -10.15 33.22 -13.79
CA THR A 794 -9.10 33.63 -14.74
C THR A 794 -7.86 34.17 -14.03
N GLU A 795 -6.74 34.27 -14.74
CA GLU A 795 -5.49 34.80 -14.18
C GLU A 795 -5.61 36.25 -13.70
N SER A 796 -6.39 37.08 -14.40
CA SER A 796 -6.68 38.46 -13.99
C SER A 796 -7.50 38.50 -12.70
N GLU A 797 -8.55 37.69 -12.60
CA GLU A 797 -9.37 37.60 -11.38
C GLU A 797 -8.54 37.08 -10.20
N ILE A 798 -7.67 36.09 -10.42
CA ILE A 798 -6.75 35.59 -9.39
C ILE A 798 -5.82 36.71 -8.94
N CYS A 799 -5.26 37.51 -9.86
CA CYS A 799 -4.42 38.65 -9.49
C CYS A 799 -5.20 39.70 -8.68
N SER A 800 -6.46 39.98 -9.04
CA SER A 800 -7.37 40.84 -8.27
C SER A 800 -7.63 40.31 -6.87
N ALA A 801 -7.88 39.00 -6.73
CA ALA A 801 -8.09 38.37 -5.43
C ALA A 801 -6.82 38.35 -4.57
N LEU A 802 -5.65 38.08 -5.16
CA LEU A 802 -4.36 38.15 -4.47
C LEU A 802 -4.05 39.59 -4.01
N ARG A 803 -4.30 40.58 -4.88
CA ARG A 803 -4.21 42.01 -4.52
C ARG A 803 -5.10 42.32 -3.33
N ARG A 804 -6.36 41.87 -3.35
CA ARG A 804 -7.29 42.09 -2.25
C ARG A 804 -6.83 41.41 -0.95
N ASN A 805 -6.33 40.19 -1.02
CA ASN A 805 -5.82 39.47 0.14
C ASN A 805 -4.60 40.16 0.77
N LEU A 806 -3.76 40.83 -0.02
CA LEU A 806 -2.64 41.64 0.48
C LEU A 806 -3.15 42.92 1.15
N GLN A 807 -4.09 43.63 0.52
CA GLN A 807 -4.73 44.82 1.11
C GLN A 807 -5.39 44.51 2.45
N ASP A 808 -6.14 43.40 2.53
CA ASP A 808 -6.83 42.96 3.73
C ASP A 808 -5.87 42.56 4.84
N PHE A 809 -4.81 41.80 4.52
CA PHE A 809 -3.87 41.34 5.53
C PHE A 809 -2.99 42.48 6.05
N TYR A 810 -2.43 43.30 5.17
CA TYR A 810 -1.49 44.36 5.55
C TYR A 810 -2.17 45.69 5.92
N ASP A 811 -3.50 45.77 5.76
CA ASP A 811 -4.31 46.97 6.03
C ASP A 811 -3.83 48.20 5.24
N ILE A 812 -3.76 48.03 3.92
CA ILE A 812 -3.24 49.03 2.98
C ILE A 812 -4.20 49.23 1.82
N GLU A 813 -4.21 50.45 1.27
CA GLU A 813 -4.97 50.77 0.06
C GLU A 813 -4.23 50.35 -1.20
N ASN A 814 -2.90 50.56 -1.26
CA ASN A 814 -2.10 50.33 -2.46
C ASN A 814 -1.07 49.22 -2.24
N VAL A 815 -1.11 48.20 -3.10
CA VAL A 815 -0.13 47.11 -3.10
C VAL A 815 1.08 47.54 -3.93
N THR A 816 2.27 47.44 -3.35
CA THR A 816 3.53 47.79 -4.03
C THR A 816 4.29 46.55 -4.49
N PRO A 817 5.12 46.65 -5.55
CA PRO A 817 5.96 45.53 -5.99
C PRO A 817 6.82 44.94 -4.86
N GLY A 818 7.40 45.80 -4.03
CA GLY A 818 8.23 45.39 -2.90
C GLY A 818 7.46 44.58 -1.85
N LEU A 819 6.18 44.89 -1.62
CA LEU A 819 5.34 44.12 -0.71
C LEU A 819 4.98 42.74 -1.28
N VAL A 820 4.66 42.65 -2.57
CA VAL A 820 4.33 41.37 -3.22
C VAL A 820 5.53 40.42 -3.16
N ALA A 821 6.74 40.94 -3.36
CA ALA A 821 7.98 40.17 -3.21
C ALA A 821 8.26 39.78 -1.76
N LEU A 822 7.96 40.66 -0.79
CA LEU A 822 8.15 40.40 0.64
C LEU A 822 7.16 39.35 1.20
N ASP A 823 5.91 39.36 0.74
CA ASP A 823 4.85 38.43 1.16
C ASP A 823 5.15 36.97 0.77
N ASP A 824 5.81 36.80 -0.37
CA ASP A 824 6.22 35.51 -0.96
C ASP A 824 5.06 34.49 -0.97
N ASP A 825 3.99 34.85 -1.68
CA ASP A 825 2.80 34.00 -1.88
C ASP A 825 2.19 33.51 -0.54
N GLY A 826 2.05 34.45 0.39
CA GLY A 826 1.55 34.23 1.74
C GLY A 826 2.50 33.51 2.69
N GLU A 827 3.75 33.25 2.33
CA GLU A 827 4.71 32.63 3.25
C GLU A 827 5.00 33.53 4.46
N LEU A 828 5.15 34.84 4.25
CA LEU A 828 5.31 35.76 5.36
C LEU A 828 4.07 35.79 6.26
N ARG A 829 2.86 35.77 5.70
CA ARG A 829 1.60 35.74 6.48
C ARG A 829 1.49 34.46 7.32
N ARG A 830 1.89 33.32 6.74
CA ARG A 830 1.97 32.04 7.47
C ARG A 830 2.96 32.11 8.64
N LYS A 831 4.10 32.79 8.47
CA LYS A 831 5.10 33.02 9.53
C LYS A 831 4.58 33.96 10.62
N VAL A 832 3.94 35.07 10.25
CA VAL A 832 3.31 36.04 11.18
C VAL A 832 2.25 35.36 12.06
N ARG A 833 1.39 34.52 11.48
CA ARG A 833 0.37 33.78 12.25
C ARG A 833 0.98 32.83 13.28
N LYS A 834 2.09 32.17 12.95
CA LYS A 834 2.83 31.32 13.90
C LYS A 834 3.56 32.12 14.96
N ALA A 835 4.05 33.31 14.61
CA ALA A 835 4.60 34.25 15.57
C ALA A 835 3.54 34.70 16.59
N LEU A 836 2.30 35.01 16.17
CA LEU A 836 1.20 35.31 17.09
C LEU A 836 0.93 34.17 18.08
N ILE A 837 0.87 32.92 17.59
CA ILE A 837 0.76 31.72 18.44
C ILE A 837 1.94 31.61 19.41
N ALA A 838 3.15 31.99 18.99
CA ALA A 838 4.35 31.94 19.82
C ALA A 838 4.39 33.04 20.89
N THR A 839 3.76 34.20 20.65
CA THR A 839 3.70 35.33 21.60
C THR A 839 2.50 35.26 22.54
N ALA A 840 1.73 34.17 22.52
CA ALA A 840 0.65 33.96 23.48
C ALA A 840 1.20 33.49 24.84
N ASP A 841 0.74 34.13 25.92
CA ASP A 841 1.22 33.90 27.29
C ASP A 841 0.97 32.49 27.81
N ASN A 842 -0.02 31.80 27.25
CA ASN A 842 -0.35 30.43 27.60
C ASN A 842 -0.95 29.66 26.43
N SER A 843 -1.03 28.34 26.58
CA SER A 843 -1.55 27.44 25.54
C SER A 843 -3.04 27.65 25.25
N GLU A 844 -3.82 28.17 26.18
CA GLU A 844 -5.25 28.43 25.99
C GLU A 844 -5.49 29.66 25.10
N LEU A 845 -4.75 30.74 25.35
CA LEU A 845 -4.72 31.92 24.48
C LEU A 845 -4.17 31.56 23.10
N ALA A 846 -3.11 30.76 23.01
CA ALA A 846 -2.58 30.25 21.75
C ALA A 846 -3.62 29.45 20.94
N LEU A 847 -4.43 28.64 21.62
CA LEU A 847 -5.54 27.90 21.00
C LEU A 847 -6.66 28.83 20.55
N LYS A 848 -7.02 29.84 21.36
CA LYS A 848 -8.03 30.84 21.02
C LYS A 848 -7.62 31.64 19.79
N GLU A 849 -6.35 32.03 19.71
CA GLU A 849 -5.79 32.70 18.53
C GLU A 849 -5.75 31.80 17.31
N ALA A 850 -5.27 30.57 17.44
CA ALA A 850 -5.25 29.62 16.33
C ALA A 850 -6.65 29.38 15.77
N ARG A 851 -7.68 29.32 16.63
CA ARG A 851 -9.10 29.22 16.23
C ARG A 851 -9.60 30.50 15.55
N SER A 852 -9.30 31.67 16.09
CA SER A 852 -9.68 32.96 15.50
C SER A 852 -9.06 33.14 14.11
N ILE A 853 -7.77 32.84 13.96
CA ILE A 853 -7.06 32.89 12.69
C ILE A 853 -7.65 31.87 11.69
N ALA A 854 -8.05 30.67 12.14
CA ALA A 854 -8.69 29.66 11.30
C ALA A 854 -10.11 30.04 10.85
N LEU A 855 -10.84 30.83 11.64
CA LEU A 855 -12.19 31.33 11.32
C LEU A 855 -12.15 32.48 10.30
N LEU A 856 -11.08 33.28 10.28
CA LEU A 856 -10.93 34.45 9.41
C LEU A 856 -10.46 34.13 7.98
N VAL A 857 -9.92 32.92 7.76
CA VAL A 857 -9.23 32.55 6.53
C VAL A 857 -9.66 31.14 6.14
N ASP A 858 -10.67 31.03 5.28
CA ASP A 858 -11.27 29.81 4.72
C ASP A 858 -10.25 28.68 4.44
N GLY A 859 -9.84 27.94 5.47
CA GLY A 859 -9.06 26.71 5.37
C GLY A 859 -7.53 26.79 5.22
N GLU A 860 -6.85 27.94 5.40
CA GLU A 860 -5.37 27.97 5.30
C GLU A 860 -4.63 27.38 6.51
N LEU A 861 -5.21 27.47 7.72
CA LEU A 861 -4.70 26.70 8.87
C LEU A 861 -5.40 25.34 8.89
N ASP A 862 -4.64 24.27 8.74
CA ASP A 862 -5.20 22.93 8.87
C ASP A 862 -5.72 22.68 10.31
N ALA A 863 -6.74 21.83 10.45
CA ALA A 863 -7.30 21.46 11.75
C ALA A 863 -6.23 20.87 12.70
N LEU A 864 -5.15 20.33 12.13
CA LEU A 864 -3.98 19.82 12.85
C LEU A 864 -3.16 20.93 13.50
N THR A 865 -3.00 22.09 12.87
CA THR A 865 -2.28 23.26 13.39
C THR A 865 -3.06 23.86 14.56
N VAL A 866 -4.39 23.93 14.46
CA VAL A 866 -5.24 24.36 15.57
C VAL A 866 -5.13 23.38 16.74
N ARG A 867 -5.15 22.06 16.49
CA ARG A 867 -4.98 21.03 17.54
C ARG A 867 -3.58 21.02 18.16
N SER A 868 -2.55 21.41 17.42
CA SER A 868 -1.16 21.43 17.88
C SER A 868 -0.67 22.80 18.35
N ALA A 869 -1.50 23.84 18.34
CA ALA A 869 -1.11 25.20 18.70
C ALA A 869 -0.52 25.29 20.12
N GLY A 870 -1.08 24.57 21.10
CA GLY A 870 -0.52 24.52 22.46
C GLY A 870 0.87 23.87 22.52
N LEU A 871 1.09 22.78 21.77
CA LEU A 871 2.40 22.15 21.65
C LEU A 871 3.41 23.06 20.94
N GLN A 872 2.97 23.73 19.87
CA GLN A 872 3.79 24.68 19.12
C GLN A 872 4.20 25.86 19.99
N ASN A 873 3.26 26.47 20.73
CA ASN A 873 3.53 27.56 21.68
C ASN A 873 4.58 27.14 22.73
N SER A 874 4.44 25.96 23.33
CA SER A 874 5.40 25.45 24.32
C SER A 874 6.82 25.28 23.75
N VAL A 875 6.96 24.74 22.54
CA VAL A 875 8.26 24.53 21.90
C VAL A 875 8.84 25.86 21.42
N PHE A 876 8.04 26.71 20.79
CA PHE A 876 8.46 28.04 20.34
C PHE A 876 8.96 28.90 21.50
N GLY A 877 8.23 28.96 22.61
CA GLY A 877 8.64 29.72 23.80
C GLY A 877 10.03 29.32 24.29
N LYS A 878 10.30 28.01 24.40
CA LYS A 878 11.63 27.50 24.79
C LYS A 878 12.72 27.78 23.76
N VAL A 879 12.42 27.67 22.48
CA VAL A 879 13.40 27.98 21.43
C VAL A 879 13.73 29.47 21.41
N LEU A 880 12.73 30.34 21.61
CA LEU A 880 12.93 31.79 21.71
C LEU A 880 13.82 32.14 22.90
N GLU A 881 13.54 31.56 24.07
CA GLU A 881 14.36 31.73 25.29
C GLU A 881 15.83 31.39 25.02
N TYR A 882 16.13 30.22 24.44
CA TYR A 882 17.50 29.82 24.14
C TYR A 882 18.15 30.61 22.99
N ALA A 883 17.35 31.13 22.05
CA ALA A 883 17.82 31.97 20.97
C ALA A 883 18.08 33.43 21.40
N GLY A 884 17.75 33.78 22.65
CA GLY A 884 17.90 35.13 23.18
C GLY A 884 16.80 36.07 22.75
N TYR A 885 15.62 35.56 22.38
CA TYR A 885 14.44 36.40 22.14
C TYR A 885 13.57 36.47 23.39
N VAL A 886 13.03 37.66 23.64
CA VAL A 886 12.08 37.96 24.71
C VAL A 886 10.78 38.42 24.07
N VAL A 887 9.66 37.90 24.56
CA VAL A 887 8.33 38.38 24.14
C VAL A 887 7.95 39.56 25.05
N THR A 888 7.61 40.70 24.44
CA THR A 888 7.19 41.91 25.18
C THR A 888 5.73 41.83 25.61
N GLU A 889 5.29 42.72 26.50
CA GLU A 889 3.88 42.85 26.90
C GLU A 889 2.96 43.18 25.70
N GLU A 890 3.48 43.89 24.71
CA GLU A 890 2.79 44.17 23.43
C GLU A 890 2.78 42.97 22.47
N ARG A 891 3.24 41.81 22.92
CA ARG A 891 3.30 40.54 22.17
C ARG A 891 4.15 40.63 20.90
N THR A 892 5.26 41.36 20.99
CA THR A 892 6.30 41.45 19.95
C THR A 892 7.61 40.81 20.45
N PHE A 893 8.63 40.75 19.59
CA PHE A 893 9.92 40.14 19.95
C PHE A 893 11.03 41.19 20.12
N GLU A 894 11.78 41.09 21.22
CA GLU A 894 13.06 41.78 21.43
C GLU A 894 14.19 40.77 21.51
N TRP A 895 15.41 41.16 21.14
CA TRP A 895 16.57 40.29 21.21
C TRP A 895 17.51 40.73 22.35
N SER A 896 17.66 39.88 23.36
CA SER A 896 18.44 40.13 24.59
C SER A 896 19.95 39.96 24.42
N GLY A 897 20.40 39.40 23.28
CA GLY A 897 21.82 39.33 22.93
C GLY A 897 22.54 38.03 23.26
N VAL A 898 21.91 37.10 24.00
CA VAL A 898 22.55 35.88 24.50
C VAL A 898 21.91 34.64 23.90
N VAL A 899 22.69 33.82 23.20
CA VAL A 899 22.24 32.55 22.62
C VAL A 899 22.80 31.39 23.45
N ASP A 900 21.92 30.68 24.16
CA ASP A 900 22.28 29.51 24.98
C ASP A 900 22.17 28.21 24.16
N VAL A 901 23.24 27.92 23.43
CA VAL A 901 23.36 26.72 22.62
C VAL A 901 23.36 25.44 23.47
N ALA A 902 23.99 25.48 24.65
CA ALA A 902 24.13 24.31 25.51
C ALA A 902 22.78 23.93 26.14
N GLY A 903 22.03 24.92 26.63
CA GLY A 903 20.66 24.75 27.11
C GLY A 903 19.73 24.24 26.03
N PHE A 904 19.82 24.77 24.80
CA PHE A 904 19.04 24.28 23.66
C PHE A 904 19.32 22.80 23.35
N VAL A 905 20.60 22.39 23.27
CA VAL A 905 20.96 20.98 23.01
C VAL A 905 20.43 20.05 24.10
N LYS A 906 20.52 20.47 25.37
CA LYS A 906 19.98 19.72 26.51
C LYS A 906 18.46 19.60 26.42
N TYR A 907 17.77 20.71 26.13
CA TYR A 907 16.32 20.75 25.96
C TYR A 907 15.84 19.82 24.84
N VAL A 908 16.48 19.86 23.66
CA VAL A 908 16.15 18.97 22.54
C VAL A 908 16.41 17.51 22.90
N GLY A 909 17.49 17.21 23.64
CA GLY A 909 17.77 15.87 24.14
C GLY A 909 16.65 15.32 25.03
N THR A 910 16.16 16.12 25.99
CA THR A 910 15.10 15.71 26.92
C THR A 910 13.70 15.73 26.28
N ASN A 911 13.47 16.60 25.30
CA ASN A 911 12.15 16.84 24.71
C ASN A 911 12.05 16.44 23.23
N LYS A 912 12.86 15.46 22.80
CA LYS A 912 12.99 15.05 21.38
C LYS A 912 11.64 14.80 20.68
N LYS A 913 10.69 14.14 21.36
CA LYS A 913 9.32 13.89 20.85
C LYS A 913 8.53 15.20 20.65
N LYS A 914 8.56 16.11 21.62
CA LYS A 914 7.86 17.41 21.54
C LYS A 914 8.43 18.30 20.43
N VAL A 915 9.76 18.36 20.33
CA VAL A 915 10.45 19.12 19.27
C VAL A 915 10.17 18.49 17.90
N GLY A 916 10.17 17.16 17.80
CA GLY A 916 9.79 16.42 16.59
C GLY A 916 8.38 16.72 16.09
N GLY A 917 7.44 16.97 17.00
CA GLY A 917 6.08 17.43 16.67
C GLY A 917 6.02 18.80 15.98
N VAL A 918 7.08 19.62 16.11
CA VAL A 918 7.16 20.98 15.53
C VAL A 918 8.16 21.06 14.38
N SER A 919 9.32 20.41 14.46
CA SER A 919 10.35 20.41 13.42
C SER A 919 11.17 19.12 13.43
N THR A 920 11.63 18.67 12.26
CA THR A 920 12.46 17.47 12.12
C THR A 920 13.77 17.64 12.90
N VAL A 921 14.02 16.73 13.85
CA VAL A 921 15.27 16.69 14.64
C VAL A 921 16.28 15.82 13.91
N ARG A 922 17.28 16.44 13.30
CA ARG A 922 18.39 15.73 12.62
C ARG A 922 19.32 15.11 13.64
N GLU A 923 20.03 14.05 13.29
CA GLU A 923 20.99 13.41 14.19
C GLU A 923 22.18 14.30 14.55
N ASP A 924 22.61 15.13 13.61
CA ASP A 924 23.69 16.09 13.79
C ASP A 924 23.26 17.33 14.58
N TYR A 925 22.09 17.35 15.22
CA TYR A 925 21.64 18.53 16.01
C TYR A 925 22.59 18.89 17.16
N LYS A 926 23.38 17.93 17.67
CA LYS A 926 24.40 18.21 18.69
C LYS A 926 25.61 18.96 18.13
N SER A 927 26.01 18.66 16.90
CA SER A 927 27.14 19.30 16.20
C SER A 927 26.72 20.56 15.43
N ASN A 928 25.47 20.63 14.98
CA ASN A 928 24.88 21.75 14.25
C ASN A 928 23.58 22.30 14.91
N PRO A 929 23.59 22.66 16.21
CA PRO A 929 22.38 23.04 16.95
C PRO A 929 21.72 24.31 16.42
N ILE A 930 22.51 25.27 15.94
CA ILE A 930 22.00 26.52 15.37
C ILE A 930 21.17 26.28 14.11
N GLN A 931 21.46 25.24 13.34
CA GLN A 931 20.69 24.94 12.13
C GLN A 931 19.28 24.46 12.50
N LEU A 932 19.16 23.56 13.50
CA LEU A 932 17.85 23.14 14.01
C LEU A 932 17.09 24.32 14.64
N MET A 933 17.78 25.16 15.41
CA MET A 933 17.18 26.35 16.01
C MET A 933 16.68 27.32 14.94
N ASN A 934 17.46 27.63 13.91
CA ASN A 934 17.03 28.47 12.78
C ASN A 934 15.89 27.85 11.97
N ASN A 935 15.83 26.52 11.85
CA ASN A 935 14.68 25.86 11.21
C ASN A 935 13.39 26.08 11.99
N ILE A 936 13.45 26.15 13.32
CA ILE A 936 12.29 26.41 14.17
C ILE A 936 11.96 27.91 14.18
N LEU A 937 12.95 28.78 14.40
CA LEU A 937 12.80 30.24 14.36
C LEU A 937 12.25 30.71 13.01
N GLY A 938 12.70 30.12 11.90
CA GLY A 938 12.25 30.45 10.56
C GLY A 938 10.77 30.21 10.32
N LYS A 939 10.13 29.32 11.10
CA LYS A 939 8.67 29.11 11.06
C LYS A 939 7.89 30.31 11.62
N MET A 940 8.52 31.13 12.45
CA MET A 940 7.99 32.37 13.02
C MET A 940 8.50 33.62 12.27
N GLY A 941 9.30 33.45 11.21
CA GLY A 941 9.93 34.56 10.49
C GLY A 941 11.15 35.15 11.20
N LEU A 942 11.71 34.44 12.19
CA LEU A 942 12.91 34.84 12.92
C LEU A 942 14.13 34.08 12.42
N GLN A 943 15.31 34.69 12.55
CA GLN A 943 16.56 34.05 12.15
C GLN A 943 17.75 34.63 12.92
N LEU A 944 18.68 33.74 13.28
CA LEU A 944 20.00 34.11 13.78
C LEU A 944 21.03 34.10 12.64
N ALA A 945 21.70 35.23 12.47
CA ALA A 945 22.80 35.41 11.52
C ALA A 945 24.14 35.12 12.20
N CYS A 946 25.01 34.37 11.50
CA CYS A 946 26.37 34.10 11.98
C CYS A 946 27.28 35.29 11.68
N VAL A 947 27.88 35.86 12.71
CA VAL A 947 28.92 36.88 12.64
C VAL A 947 30.22 36.21 13.05
N SER A 948 31.11 35.97 12.08
CA SER A 948 32.43 35.43 12.40
C SER A 948 33.27 36.50 13.09
N SER A 949 33.81 36.18 14.26
CA SER A 949 34.79 37.03 14.95
C SER A 949 36.06 36.21 15.21
N LYS A 950 37.23 36.87 15.10
CA LYS A 950 38.51 36.28 15.51
C LYS A 950 38.81 36.74 16.92
N GLN A 951 38.83 35.81 17.88
CA GLN A 951 39.36 36.06 19.22
C GLN A 951 40.61 35.20 19.42
N LYS A 952 41.75 35.83 19.73
CA LYS A 952 43.04 35.17 20.00
C LYS A 952 43.43 34.10 18.96
N GLY A 953 43.24 34.40 17.67
CA GLY A 953 43.61 33.49 16.57
C GLY A 953 42.62 32.36 16.26
N VAL A 954 41.59 32.15 17.10
CA VAL A 954 40.55 31.14 16.90
C VAL A 954 39.30 31.78 16.27
N LYS A 955 38.72 31.12 15.27
CA LYS A 955 37.46 31.55 14.63
C LYS A 955 36.30 31.23 15.56
N VAL A 956 35.77 32.25 16.24
CA VAL A 956 34.60 32.13 17.10
C VAL A 956 33.36 32.54 16.28
N ARG A 957 32.33 31.68 16.28
CA ARG A 957 31.04 31.99 15.64
C ARG A 957 30.15 32.67 16.66
N LYS A 958 29.90 33.97 16.49
CA LYS A 958 28.88 34.70 17.25
C LYS A 958 27.59 34.71 16.43
N TYR A 959 26.43 34.67 17.08
CA TYR A 959 25.15 34.75 16.39
C TYR A 959 24.38 35.96 16.90
N ILE A 960 23.76 36.70 15.96
CA ILE A 960 22.93 37.88 16.28
C ILE A 960 21.58 37.77 15.56
N ALA A 961 20.54 38.38 16.13
CA ALA A 961 19.26 38.51 15.44
C ALA A 961 19.36 39.41 14.21
N ASN A 962 18.56 39.10 13.18
CA ASN A 962 18.39 40.00 12.04
C ASN A 962 17.42 41.15 12.41
N ASN A 963 17.98 42.30 12.81
CA ASN A 963 17.20 43.45 13.28
C ASN A 963 16.21 44.01 12.22
N GLN A 964 16.54 43.91 10.93
CA GLN A 964 15.64 44.38 9.87
C GLN A 964 14.41 43.47 9.74
N GLN A 965 14.61 42.15 9.72
CA GLN A 965 13.51 41.18 9.71
C GLN A 965 12.67 41.28 10.98
N LEU A 966 13.31 41.45 12.14
CA LEU A 966 12.64 41.62 13.42
C LEU A 966 11.73 42.85 13.44
N ALA A 967 12.22 44.00 12.95
CA ALA A 967 11.44 45.23 12.90
C ALA A 967 10.23 45.11 11.95
N ILE A 968 10.40 44.47 10.79
CA ILE A 968 9.31 44.21 9.84
C ILE A 968 8.26 43.29 10.48
N LEU A 969 8.69 42.20 11.12
CA LEU A 969 7.81 41.23 11.77
C LEU A 969 7.00 41.87 12.90
N ASN A 970 7.65 42.61 13.80
CA ASN A 970 6.99 43.27 14.93
C ASN A 970 5.97 44.30 14.46
N LYS A 971 6.30 45.09 13.44
CA LYS A 971 5.37 46.06 12.84
C LYS A 971 4.09 45.37 12.34
N ILE A 972 4.22 44.25 11.64
CA ILE A 972 3.07 43.50 11.11
C ILE A 972 2.26 42.88 12.26
N ILE A 973 2.92 42.33 13.28
CA ILE A 973 2.26 41.75 14.46
C ILE A 973 1.38 42.78 15.18
N LEU A 974 1.93 43.97 15.46
CA LEU A 974 1.18 45.04 16.12
C LEU A 974 -0.06 45.47 15.32
N GLN A 975 0.06 45.55 13.99
CA GLN A 975 -1.07 45.83 13.10
C GLN A 975 -2.15 44.74 13.19
N GLN A 976 -1.77 43.46 13.22
CA GLN A 976 -2.73 42.36 13.35
C GLN A 976 -3.44 42.35 14.70
N ILE A 977 -2.72 42.62 15.78
CA ILE A 977 -3.30 42.68 17.13
C ILE A 977 -4.32 43.82 17.20
N ALA A 978 -3.96 45.02 16.74
CA ALA A 978 -4.87 46.17 16.71
C ALA A 978 -6.15 45.89 15.90
N LYS A 979 -6.02 45.17 14.78
CA LYS A 979 -7.16 44.76 13.94
C LYS A 979 -8.08 43.75 14.63
N ASN A 980 -7.53 42.82 15.40
CA ASN A 980 -8.31 41.82 16.13
C ASN A 980 -9.06 42.40 17.33
N VAL A 981 -8.52 43.43 18.00
CA VAL A 981 -9.19 44.15 19.10
C VAL A 981 -10.44 44.87 18.60
N ASN A 982 -10.36 45.54 17.43
CA ASN A 982 -11.48 46.27 16.83
C ASN A 982 -12.59 45.38 16.24
N MET A 983 -12.41 44.05 16.16
CA MET A 983 -13.46 43.10 15.73
C MET A 983 -14.12 42.34 16.89
N SER A 984 -13.59 42.48 18.11
CA SER A 984 -14.14 41.85 19.32
C SER A 984 -15.04 42.79 20.14
N ASP A 985 -15.01 44.08 19.86
CA ASP A 985 -16.03 45.07 20.22
C ASP A 985 -17.11 45.11 19.13
#